data_AF-A0A5C6F5E4-F1
#
_entry.id   AF-A0A5C6F5E4-F1
#
_cell.length_a   1.000
_cell.length_b   1.000
_cell.length_c   1.000
_cell.angle_alpha   90.00
_cell.angle_beta   90.00
_cell.angle_gamma   90.00
#
_symmetry.space_group_name_H-M   'P 1'
#
loop_
_entity.id
_entity.type
_entity.pdbx_description
1 polymer ?
#
loop_
_entity_poly.entity_id
_entity_poly.type
_entity_poly.pdbx_seq_one_letter_code
_entity_poly.pdbx_strand_id
1 'polypeptide(L)'
;MASFADIRIEDAEVSLPIETTVHSATQHLCAVLTATFDWETYVKPRLHHQLILGLTAIASISGATNAAAQTLDSSGRLSTSTPSAISEQVWQHALPNAPLTDVQNRMPPSGLAVSGVPLADIPPAVSPGPFRGQLNSYLARADGLPDAPDATIPFESIAPSEFVHLDAWWDALLTQPLGFSPECLAVDVATLAQTAISSSPYVRGILTDPGIRRRDLVIADANFDSLAFVEGKFADTNEPIGSLLTTGSAFGRFRDEKFSSSAGLRKKNRSGAEWELVQRGGFQDNNSTFLVPNPQGTTRMELNVTQPLMKDRGRAVNNIRVLLADIDVKLATTETRSDLEDHLVDVARAYWNLYQARANWLQRSRLLDSAAELATILRARGEVDSFQRQILRAEAAVASRRSDLVRSETAIRNAQAELRLLTGDPRLIQSARWEVLPAERPLAEAVALSTRQATLTALDNRSDIAGAIRKVQATSAGVGVAKNQVLPRLDLILSTYVAGLDTNNDAFGAFVNQFSDGRPSYAAGLLFERPVGNRAAEARLDRNRLELTRSVFEFQQVAEEAFTEVEVAVRETRTSFQEMIAKKQAIDAAGREVAYLKERWKWLPDPNESAVLLIEDLLDAQQRLANEEGGFVAAQTSYAMSWVQLRHTMGVLLRVEDSLPVASTKSDQGPLP
;
A
#
# COMPACT_ATOMS: atom_id res chain seq x y z
N MET A 1 49.45 -37.08 -6.15
CA MET A 1 50.20 -36.57 -7.31
C MET A 1 50.85 -35.27 -6.88
N ALA A 2 52.18 -35.31 -6.79
CA ALA A 2 53.04 -34.21 -6.39
C ALA A 2 53.20 -33.18 -7.51
N SER A 3 53.40 -31.90 -7.17
CA SER A 3 54.48 -31.08 -7.74
C SER A 3 54.62 -29.77 -6.96
N PHE A 4 55.82 -29.57 -6.44
CA PHE A 4 56.38 -28.38 -5.81
C PHE A 4 56.86 -27.34 -6.83
N ALA A 5 56.95 -26.08 -6.40
CA ALA A 5 57.96 -25.06 -6.77
C ALA A 5 57.75 -23.90 -5.76
N ASP A 6 58.46 -23.77 -4.64
CA ASP A 6 59.90 -23.50 -4.39
C ASP A 6 60.44 -22.24 -5.08
N ILE A 7 60.57 -21.16 -4.30
CA ILE A 7 61.59 -20.11 -4.43
C ILE A 7 62.13 -19.84 -3.01
N ARG A 8 63.46 -19.89 -2.88
CA ARG A 8 64.24 -19.92 -1.65
C ARG A 8 65.13 -18.65 -1.57
N ILE A 9 65.03 -17.96 -0.43
CA ILE A 9 66.05 -17.34 0.44
C ILE A 9 67.37 -16.85 -0.19
N GLU A 10 67.74 -15.60 0.11
CA GLU A 10 69.13 -15.22 0.42
C GLU A 10 69.18 -14.36 1.70
N ASP A 11 70.17 -14.69 2.53
CA ASP A 11 70.48 -14.14 3.85
C ASP A 11 71.13 -12.75 3.76
N ALA A 12 70.79 -11.88 4.72
CA ALA A 12 71.66 -10.79 5.14
C ALA A 12 71.46 -10.52 6.63
N GLU A 13 72.35 -11.07 7.47
CA GLU A 13 72.62 -10.52 8.80
C GLU A 13 73.20 -9.11 8.65
N VAL A 14 72.82 -8.17 9.53
CA VAL A 14 73.71 -7.29 10.31
C VAL A 14 72.91 -6.14 10.97
N SER A 15 73.00 -6.11 12.31
CA SER A 15 72.87 -4.99 13.26
C SER A 15 71.63 -4.07 13.29
N LEU A 16 70.98 -4.05 14.45
CA LEU A 16 70.13 -2.95 14.95
C LEU A 16 70.92 -1.62 15.02
N PRO A 17 70.24 -0.47 14.82
CA PRO A 17 69.91 0.33 16.00
C PRO A 17 68.46 0.80 16.05
N ILE A 18 67.95 0.78 17.28
CA ILE A 18 66.67 1.33 17.74
C ILE A 18 66.88 2.84 17.87
N GLU A 19 66.18 3.63 17.04
CA GLU A 19 65.78 5.05 17.24
C GLU A 19 65.57 5.70 15.85
N THR A 20 64.35 5.65 15.30
CA THR A 20 63.83 6.60 14.26
C THR A 20 62.43 6.28 13.70
N THR A 21 61.73 5.24 14.19
CA THR A 21 60.43 4.79 13.62
C THR A 21 59.17 5.36 14.28
N VAL A 22 59.25 6.44 15.07
CA VAL A 22 58.05 7.05 15.70
C VAL A 22 57.50 8.25 14.90
N HIS A 23 58.30 8.88 14.03
CA HIS A 23 57.89 10.10 13.31
C HIS A 23 57.22 9.85 11.94
N SER A 24 57.42 8.68 11.33
CA SER A 24 56.81 8.33 10.04
C SER A 24 55.40 7.72 10.18
N ALA A 25 55.13 7.03 11.29
CA ALA A 25 53.80 6.45 11.57
C ALA A 25 52.74 7.52 11.92
N THR A 26 53.16 8.67 12.45
CA THR A 26 52.27 9.80 12.80
C THR A 26 51.83 10.59 11.58
N GLN A 27 52.66 10.68 10.52
CA GLN A 27 52.29 11.39 9.28
C GLN A 27 51.30 10.59 8.42
N HIS A 28 51.40 9.26 8.39
CA HIS A 28 50.42 8.44 7.66
C HIS A 28 49.06 8.31 8.37
N LEU A 29 49.02 8.36 9.71
CA LEU A 29 47.76 8.43 10.47
C LEU A 29 47.03 9.77 10.31
N CYS A 30 47.77 10.89 10.20
CA CYS A 30 47.16 12.21 9.93
C CYS A 30 46.56 12.32 8.52
N ALA A 31 47.19 11.71 7.50
CA ALA A 31 46.69 11.75 6.12
C ALA A 31 45.41 10.91 5.90
N VAL A 32 45.21 9.85 6.69
CA VAL A 32 43.99 9.01 6.61
C VAL A 32 42.82 9.64 7.38
N LEU A 33 43.09 10.38 8.45
CA LEU A 33 42.06 11.09 9.24
C LEU A 33 41.58 12.40 8.59
N THR A 34 42.41 13.08 7.79
CA THR A 34 42.00 14.32 7.09
C THR A 34 41.21 14.08 5.81
N ALA A 35 41.25 12.89 5.22
CA ALA A 35 40.48 12.56 4.02
C ALA A 35 38.99 12.22 4.29
N THR A 36 38.55 12.17 5.56
CA THR A 36 37.19 11.71 5.91
C THR A 36 36.35 12.68 6.75
N PHE A 37 36.88 13.84 7.16
CA PHE A 37 36.12 14.78 8.00
C PHE A 37 36.52 16.23 7.72
N ASP A 38 35.65 16.96 7.01
CA ASP A 38 35.76 18.40 6.82
C ASP A 38 35.06 19.10 8.00
N TRP A 39 35.84 19.53 8.99
CA TRP A 39 35.37 19.91 10.33
C TRP A 39 35.15 21.42 10.54
N GLU A 40 35.56 22.26 9.59
CA GLU A 40 35.68 23.71 9.83
C GLU A 40 34.46 24.57 9.46
N THR A 41 33.44 24.03 8.81
CA THR A 41 32.33 24.86 8.28
C THR A 41 30.98 24.73 8.98
N TYR A 42 30.74 23.74 9.85
CA TYR A 42 29.36 23.46 10.31
C TYR A 42 29.09 23.38 11.82
N VAL A 43 30.10 23.30 12.70
CA VAL A 43 29.84 22.93 14.12
C VAL A 43 30.09 24.06 15.14
N LYS A 44 30.79 25.14 14.75
CA LYS A 44 31.20 26.19 15.71
C LYS A 44 30.09 27.07 16.33
N PRO A 45 28.89 27.30 15.74
CA PRO A 45 27.93 28.22 16.39
C PRO A 45 26.90 27.55 17.32
N ARG A 46 26.68 26.22 17.26
CA ARG A 46 25.53 25.58 17.96
C ARG A 46 25.85 24.88 19.29
N LEU A 47 27.12 24.56 19.57
CA LEU A 47 27.51 23.93 20.84
C LEU A 47 27.56 24.93 22.02
N HIS A 48 27.78 26.23 21.76
CA HIS A 48 27.91 27.21 22.82
C HIS A 48 26.59 27.54 23.55
N HIS A 49 25.42 27.38 22.91
CA HIS A 49 24.14 27.74 23.52
C HIS A 49 23.52 26.61 24.37
N GLN A 50 23.78 25.34 24.04
CA GLN A 50 23.23 24.22 24.80
C GLN A 50 24.09 23.81 26.00
N LEU A 51 25.39 24.10 25.99
CA LEU A 51 26.26 23.88 27.15
C LEU A 51 25.98 24.86 28.30
N ILE A 52 25.52 26.09 28.01
CA ILE A 52 25.24 27.10 29.04
C ILE A 52 23.91 26.82 29.77
N LEU A 53 22.90 26.28 29.09
CA LEU A 53 21.60 25.91 29.70
C LEU A 53 21.70 24.67 30.61
N GLY A 54 22.58 23.73 30.30
CA GLY A 54 22.83 22.55 31.14
C GLY A 54 23.57 22.87 32.46
N LEU A 55 24.47 23.86 32.44
CA LEU A 55 25.24 24.25 33.62
C LEU A 55 24.42 25.06 34.65
N THR A 56 23.38 25.80 34.22
CA THR A 56 22.49 26.53 35.14
C THR A 56 21.51 25.64 35.92
N ALA A 57 21.19 24.45 35.42
CA ALA A 57 20.27 23.53 36.11
C ALA A 57 20.92 22.74 37.27
N ILE A 58 22.26 22.65 37.27
CA ILE A 58 23.01 21.92 38.30
C ILE A 58 23.33 22.82 39.50
N ALA A 59 23.37 24.14 39.33
CA ALA A 59 23.63 25.10 40.42
C ALA A 59 22.41 25.39 41.32
N SER A 60 21.16 25.12 40.89
CA SER A 60 19.97 25.38 41.71
C SER A 60 19.58 24.25 42.66
N ILE A 61 20.19 23.07 42.53
CA ILE A 61 19.85 21.88 43.34
C ILE A 61 20.72 21.78 44.61
N SER A 62 21.85 22.51 44.70
CA SER A 62 22.72 22.50 45.89
C SER A 62 22.43 23.62 46.92
N GLY A 63 21.46 24.51 46.65
CA GLY A 63 21.13 25.64 47.53
C GLY A 63 19.97 25.42 48.50
N ALA A 64 19.25 24.30 48.42
CA ALA A 64 17.99 24.09 49.14
C ALA A 64 18.11 23.22 50.41
N THR A 65 19.30 22.76 50.80
CA THR A 65 19.49 21.83 51.95
C THR A 65 19.89 22.51 53.26
N ASN A 66 19.91 23.84 53.33
CA ASN A 66 20.29 24.59 54.54
C ASN A 66 19.18 25.59 54.99
N ALA A 67 17.93 25.14 55.08
CA ALA A 67 16.86 25.88 55.79
C ALA A 67 15.63 25.02 56.05
N ALA A 68 15.68 24.07 56.98
CA ALA A 68 14.47 23.54 57.64
C ALA A 68 14.82 22.66 58.85
N ALA A 69 15.32 23.29 59.91
CA ALA A 69 15.15 22.75 61.27
C ALA A 69 14.27 23.75 62.02
N GLN A 70 12.99 23.42 62.24
CA GLN A 70 12.20 23.72 63.45
C GLN A 70 10.68 23.62 63.23
N THR A 71 10.01 23.11 64.26
CA THR A 71 8.57 23.09 64.62
C THR A 71 7.64 22.04 64.00
N LEU A 72 7.19 21.13 64.88
CA LEU A 72 5.93 20.39 64.83
C LEU A 72 4.74 21.33 65.08
N ASP A 73 3.57 21.07 64.46
CA ASP A 73 2.31 20.78 65.19
C ASP A 73 1.20 20.28 64.23
N SER A 74 0.28 19.55 64.85
CA SER A 74 -0.92 18.84 64.47
C SER A 74 -2.09 19.67 63.91
N SER A 75 -2.93 18.99 63.10
CA SER A 75 -4.41 19.02 63.07
C SER A 75 -4.95 18.87 61.64
N GLY A 76 -6.02 18.07 61.48
CA GLY A 76 -6.51 17.61 60.19
C GLY A 76 -7.62 18.44 59.53
N ARG A 77 -8.11 17.86 58.43
CA ARG A 77 -9.34 18.11 57.63
C ARG A 77 -9.25 19.03 56.39
N LEU A 78 -9.60 18.39 55.26
CA LEU A 78 -10.41 18.77 54.09
C LEU A 78 -10.65 20.27 53.78
N SER A 79 -10.39 20.66 52.52
CA SER A 79 -11.30 21.54 51.78
C SER A 79 -11.23 21.34 50.26
N THR A 80 -12.42 21.40 49.67
CA THR A 80 -12.81 21.40 48.26
C THR A 80 -12.52 22.73 47.56
N SER A 81 -12.24 22.73 46.26
CA SER A 81 -12.79 23.75 45.33
C SER A 81 -12.55 23.38 43.86
N THR A 82 -13.65 23.22 43.11
CA THR A 82 -13.75 23.63 41.71
C THR A 82 -13.75 25.17 41.62
N PRO A 83 -13.30 25.75 40.51
CA PRO A 83 -14.22 26.30 39.49
C PRO A 83 -13.60 26.17 38.06
N SER A 84 -14.15 26.54 36.90
CA SER A 84 -15.48 26.85 36.34
C SER A 84 -15.21 27.24 34.87
N ALA A 85 -16.14 26.97 33.94
CA ALA A 85 -16.06 27.39 32.54
C ALA A 85 -16.54 28.85 32.31
N ILE A 86 -16.00 29.52 31.29
CA ILE A 86 -16.50 30.72 30.57
C ILE A 86 -15.77 30.75 29.20
N SER A 87 -16.27 31.16 28.04
CA SER A 87 -17.57 31.23 27.36
C SER A 87 -17.26 31.70 25.91
N GLU A 88 -18.26 31.62 25.05
CA GLU A 88 -18.26 31.75 23.59
C GLU A 88 -18.46 33.20 23.09
N GLN A 89 -18.20 33.41 21.78
CA GLN A 89 -18.67 34.47 20.85
C GLN A 89 -17.88 35.78 20.66
N VAL A 90 -17.55 36.10 19.39
CA VAL A 90 -18.23 37.11 18.52
C VAL A 90 -17.69 37.05 17.08
N TRP A 91 -18.59 37.27 16.11
CA TRP A 91 -18.44 37.23 14.65
C TRP A 91 -18.04 38.58 14.00
N GLN A 92 -17.56 38.49 12.73
CA GLN A 92 -17.72 39.40 11.56
C GLN A 92 -16.60 40.35 11.08
N HIS A 93 -16.53 40.42 9.73
CA HIS A 93 -15.83 41.30 8.77
C HIS A 93 -14.38 40.89 8.38
N ALA A 94 -13.95 40.86 7.11
CA ALA A 94 -14.52 41.26 5.81
C ALA A 94 -13.75 40.59 4.64
N LEU A 95 -14.45 40.36 3.51
CA LEU A 95 -13.90 40.02 2.18
C LEU A 95 -13.27 41.25 1.50
N PRO A 96 -12.52 41.04 0.39
CA PRO A 96 -12.75 41.88 -0.79
C PRO A 96 -12.94 41.08 -2.10
N ASN A 97 -13.76 41.68 -2.96
CA ASN A 97 -14.15 41.29 -4.32
C ASN A 97 -13.12 41.69 -5.40
N ALA A 98 -13.29 41.06 -6.57
CA ALA A 98 -13.23 41.61 -7.96
C ALA A 98 -12.15 41.01 -8.89
N PRO A 99 -12.32 41.04 -10.24
CA PRO A 99 -13.54 40.89 -11.05
C PRO A 99 -13.37 39.91 -12.25
N LEU A 100 -14.48 39.59 -12.92
CA LEU A 100 -14.54 38.97 -14.25
C LEU A 100 -14.71 40.06 -15.33
N THR A 101 -13.91 40.01 -16.40
CA THR A 101 -14.23 40.35 -17.82
C THR A 101 -12.95 40.32 -18.65
N ASP A 102 -12.86 39.48 -19.69
CA ASP A 102 -12.97 39.91 -21.10
C ASP A 102 -12.90 38.70 -22.05
N VAL A 103 -13.79 38.68 -23.04
CA VAL A 103 -13.87 37.70 -24.12
C VAL A 103 -13.51 38.45 -25.39
N GLN A 104 -12.45 38.05 -26.10
CA GLN A 104 -12.45 38.09 -27.58
C GLN A 104 -11.22 37.43 -28.25
N ASN A 105 -11.56 36.62 -29.26
CA ASN A 105 -10.84 36.38 -30.50
C ASN A 105 -9.56 35.52 -30.50
N ARG A 106 -9.75 34.26 -30.94
CA ARG A 106 -9.24 33.77 -32.24
C ARG A 106 -10.04 32.55 -32.72
N MET A 107 -10.67 32.71 -33.90
CA MET A 107 -11.33 31.66 -34.70
C MET A 107 -10.36 31.17 -35.82
N PRO A 108 -10.70 30.16 -36.64
CA PRO A 108 -9.87 28.98 -36.92
C PRO A 108 -9.18 29.03 -38.31
N PRO A 109 -8.58 27.91 -38.75
CA PRO A 109 -8.83 27.50 -40.12
C PRO A 109 -9.42 26.09 -40.20
N SER A 110 -10.52 26.00 -40.94
CA SER A 110 -11.14 24.79 -41.45
C SER A 110 -10.37 24.28 -42.67
N GLY A 111 -10.28 22.95 -42.82
CA GLY A 111 -9.77 22.30 -44.02
C GLY A 111 -9.79 20.78 -43.90
N LEU A 112 -10.88 20.17 -44.37
CA LEU A 112 -11.13 18.72 -44.45
C LEU A 112 -10.13 18.01 -45.38
N ALA A 113 -9.63 16.84 -44.96
CA ALA A 113 -9.32 15.74 -45.87
C ALA A 113 -9.40 14.38 -45.13
N VAL A 114 -10.30 13.54 -45.62
CA VAL A 114 -10.50 12.12 -45.32
C VAL A 114 -9.32 11.32 -45.87
N SER A 115 -8.70 10.44 -45.07
CA SER A 115 -8.15 9.15 -45.54
C SER A 115 -7.47 8.36 -44.42
N GLY A 116 -7.96 7.14 -44.18
CA GLY A 116 -7.19 6.02 -43.63
C GLY A 116 -7.14 5.93 -42.11
N VAL A 117 -7.90 5.00 -41.54
CA VAL A 117 -7.68 4.47 -40.19
C VAL A 117 -6.25 3.90 -40.14
N PRO A 118 -5.33 4.44 -39.32
CA PRO A 118 -4.06 3.79 -39.06
C PRO A 118 -4.24 2.79 -37.92
N LEU A 119 -3.75 1.56 -38.13
CA LEU A 119 -3.47 0.57 -37.10
C LEU A 119 -2.51 1.16 -36.05
N ALA A 120 -3.02 1.82 -35.01
CA ALA A 120 -2.21 2.26 -33.88
C ALA A 120 -3.11 2.61 -32.69
N ASP A 121 -3.47 1.61 -31.88
CA ASP A 121 -3.93 1.84 -30.50
C ASP A 121 -3.52 0.68 -29.59
N ILE A 122 -2.27 0.26 -29.74
CA ILE A 122 -1.54 -0.42 -28.66
C ILE A 122 -0.48 0.56 -28.21
N PRO A 123 -0.59 1.12 -27.00
CA PRO A 123 0.41 2.02 -26.49
C PRO A 123 1.77 1.30 -26.46
N PRO A 124 2.88 1.97 -26.82
CA PRO A 124 4.19 1.35 -26.85
C PRO A 124 4.53 0.76 -25.48
N ALA A 125 5.14 -0.42 -25.49
CA ALA A 125 5.56 -1.12 -24.29
C ALA A 125 6.41 -0.20 -23.41
N VAL A 126 5.99 -0.03 -22.15
CA VAL A 126 6.77 0.66 -21.13
C VAL A 126 8.10 -0.08 -20.99
N SER A 127 9.20 0.67 -20.90
CA SER A 127 10.55 0.10 -20.82
C SER A 127 10.62 -0.94 -19.70
N PRO A 128 11.00 -2.20 -20.00
CA PRO A 128 10.99 -3.27 -19.02
C PRO A 128 11.92 -2.94 -17.86
N GLY A 129 11.40 -3.02 -16.64
CA GLY A 129 12.21 -2.96 -15.42
C GLY A 129 13.25 -4.10 -15.35
N PRO A 130 14.15 -4.09 -14.35
CA PRO A 130 15.35 -4.94 -14.27
C PRO A 130 15.12 -6.47 -14.11
N PHE A 131 13.92 -6.99 -14.41
CA PHE A 131 13.51 -8.39 -14.16
C PHE A 131 13.16 -9.19 -15.42
N ARG A 132 13.38 -8.62 -16.62
CA ARG A 132 13.11 -9.27 -17.93
C ARG A 132 13.69 -10.69 -18.04
N GLY A 133 14.86 -10.93 -17.44
CA GLY A 133 15.55 -12.23 -17.48
C GLY A 133 14.74 -13.42 -16.95
N GLN A 134 13.92 -13.23 -15.92
CA GLN A 134 13.07 -14.28 -15.33
C GLN A 134 11.78 -14.50 -16.11
N LEU A 135 11.35 -13.48 -16.87
CA LEU A 135 10.18 -13.53 -17.73
C LEU A 135 10.49 -14.02 -19.15
N ASN A 136 11.77 -14.18 -19.53
CA ASN A 136 12.16 -14.51 -20.89
C ASN A 136 11.50 -15.79 -21.46
N SER A 137 11.35 -16.85 -20.67
CA SER A 137 10.64 -18.07 -21.11
C SER A 137 9.16 -17.81 -21.37
N TYR A 138 8.55 -16.96 -20.55
CA TYR A 138 7.15 -16.57 -20.67
C TYR A 138 6.93 -15.61 -21.84
N LEU A 139 7.81 -14.63 -22.04
CA LEU A 139 7.81 -13.73 -23.20
C LEU A 139 7.94 -14.53 -24.51
N ALA A 140 8.87 -15.49 -24.56
CA ALA A 140 9.01 -16.36 -25.73
C ALA A 140 7.77 -17.22 -26.00
N ARG A 141 7.08 -17.68 -24.95
CA ARG A 141 5.81 -18.41 -25.08
C ARG A 141 4.68 -17.49 -25.55
N ALA A 142 4.60 -16.27 -25.00
CA ALA A 142 3.62 -15.27 -25.39
C ALA A 142 3.78 -14.88 -26.87
N ASP A 143 5.00 -14.66 -27.35
CA ASP A 143 5.31 -14.39 -28.75
C ASP A 143 4.86 -15.53 -29.69
N GLY A 144 4.85 -16.77 -29.18
CA GLY A 144 4.36 -17.94 -29.90
C GLY A 144 2.83 -18.04 -30.02
N LEU A 145 2.06 -17.24 -29.26
CA LEU A 145 0.60 -17.26 -29.32
C LEU A 145 0.09 -16.71 -30.67
N PRO A 146 -0.98 -17.28 -31.24
CA PRO A 146 -1.57 -16.74 -32.45
C PRO A 146 -2.24 -15.38 -32.18
N ASP A 147 -2.03 -14.41 -33.08
CA ASP A 147 -2.69 -13.09 -33.04
C ASP A 147 -4.17 -13.17 -33.43
N ALA A 148 -4.55 -14.21 -34.17
CA ALA A 148 -5.89 -14.42 -34.73
C ALA A 148 -6.57 -15.64 -34.08
N PRO A 149 -7.92 -15.70 -34.02
CA PRO A 149 -8.63 -16.87 -33.51
C PRO A 149 -8.17 -18.15 -34.19
N ASP A 150 -8.11 -19.23 -33.40
CA ASP A 150 -8.40 -20.57 -33.93
C ASP A 150 -9.71 -20.49 -34.73
N ALA A 151 -9.62 -20.62 -36.04
CA ALA A 151 -10.71 -20.49 -37.00
C ALA A 151 -11.70 -21.68 -36.94
N THR A 152 -11.81 -22.37 -35.80
CA THR A 152 -12.42 -23.70 -35.66
C THR A 152 -13.77 -23.71 -34.98
N ILE A 153 -14.39 -22.56 -34.70
CA ILE A 153 -15.85 -22.55 -34.55
C ILE A 153 -16.42 -22.22 -35.92
N PRO A 154 -16.98 -23.20 -36.66
CA PRO A 154 -17.78 -22.93 -37.84
C PRO A 154 -19.12 -22.37 -37.36
N PHE A 155 -19.11 -21.16 -36.80
CA PHE A 155 -20.29 -20.33 -36.89
C PHE A 155 -20.29 -19.89 -38.35
N GLU A 156 -21.11 -20.55 -39.16
CA GLU A 156 -21.45 -20.11 -40.50
C GLU A 156 -21.59 -18.60 -40.41
N SER A 157 -20.63 -17.88 -41.00
CA SER A 157 -20.53 -16.43 -40.87
C SER A 157 -21.92 -15.91 -41.15
N ILE A 158 -22.60 -15.39 -40.12
CA ILE A 158 -23.87 -14.70 -40.32
C ILE A 158 -23.52 -13.69 -41.40
N ALA A 159 -24.05 -13.91 -42.60
CA ALA A 159 -23.63 -13.16 -43.75
C ALA A 159 -23.75 -11.67 -43.37
N PRO A 160 -22.68 -10.85 -43.53
CA PRO A 160 -22.71 -9.43 -43.15
C PRO A 160 -23.71 -8.58 -43.98
N SER A 161 -24.66 -9.22 -44.67
CA SER A 161 -25.55 -8.59 -45.66
C SER A 161 -26.78 -7.92 -45.05
N GLU A 162 -27.00 -8.00 -43.75
CA GLU A 162 -27.97 -7.12 -43.05
C GLU A 162 -27.23 -6.38 -41.94
N PHE A 163 -27.21 -5.05 -42.02
CA PHE A 163 -26.79 -4.20 -40.92
C PHE A 163 -27.64 -4.53 -39.70
N VAL A 164 -27.09 -5.29 -38.75
CA VAL A 164 -27.78 -5.58 -37.49
C VAL A 164 -27.85 -4.27 -36.71
N HIS A 165 -29.02 -3.63 -36.74
CA HIS A 165 -29.29 -2.46 -35.91
C HIS A 165 -29.34 -2.91 -34.44
N LEU A 166 -28.30 -2.60 -33.68
CA LEU A 166 -28.20 -2.94 -32.24
C LEU A 166 -28.99 -1.97 -31.34
N ASP A 167 -29.57 -0.92 -31.91
CA ASP A 167 -30.39 0.04 -31.17
C ASP A 167 -31.68 -0.61 -30.67
N ALA A 168 -31.98 -0.39 -29.39
CA ALA A 168 -33.21 -0.82 -28.77
C ALA A 168 -34.16 0.34 -28.50
N TRP A 169 -35.46 0.06 -28.48
CA TRP A 169 -36.49 1.10 -28.31
C TRP A 169 -36.44 1.78 -26.94
N TRP A 170 -35.85 1.14 -25.92
CA TRP A 170 -35.71 1.69 -24.58
C TRP A 170 -34.47 2.58 -24.40
N ASP A 171 -33.50 2.58 -25.31
CA ASP A 171 -32.20 3.27 -25.13
C ASP A 171 -32.34 4.79 -25.00
N ALA A 172 -33.34 5.37 -25.67
CA ALA A 172 -33.66 6.80 -25.55
C ALA A 172 -34.43 7.14 -24.28
N LEU A 173 -35.09 6.16 -23.67
CA LEU A 173 -35.90 6.31 -22.45
C LEU A 173 -35.06 6.10 -21.19
N LEU A 174 -33.97 5.35 -21.27
CA LEU A 174 -33.09 5.06 -20.13
C LEU A 174 -32.47 6.32 -19.50
N THR A 175 -32.16 7.31 -20.33
CA THR A 175 -31.59 8.60 -19.92
C THR A 175 -32.64 9.58 -19.41
N GLN A 176 -33.93 9.22 -19.43
CA GLN A 176 -35.04 10.05 -18.98
C GLN A 176 -35.52 9.65 -17.57
N PRO A 177 -36.10 10.58 -16.80
CA PRO A 177 -36.69 10.25 -15.50
C PRO A 177 -37.88 9.29 -15.66
N LEU A 178 -37.90 8.21 -14.86
CA LEU A 178 -39.01 7.26 -14.82
C LEU A 178 -40.16 7.75 -13.92
N GLY A 179 -39.96 8.88 -13.22
CA GLY A 179 -40.97 9.52 -12.38
C GLY A 179 -40.98 9.02 -10.94
N PHE A 180 -39.91 8.35 -10.49
CA PHE A 180 -39.78 7.92 -9.09
C PHE A 180 -39.45 9.09 -8.16
N SER A 181 -38.85 10.16 -8.69
CA SER A 181 -38.44 11.35 -7.95
C SER A 181 -38.52 12.60 -8.82
N PRO A 182 -38.84 13.79 -8.25
CA PRO A 182 -38.81 15.04 -8.99
C PRO A 182 -37.37 15.51 -9.32
N GLU A 183 -36.38 15.03 -8.58
CA GLU A 183 -34.98 15.40 -8.72
C GLU A 183 -34.17 14.22 -9.27
N CYS A 184 -33.31 14.50 -10.25
CA CYS A 184 -32.57 13.49 -10.99
C CYS A 184 -31.09 13.86 -11.10
N LEU A 185 -30.23 12.84 -11.14
CA LEU A 185 -28.80 13.01 -11.34
C LEU A 185 -28.30 12.06 -12.44
N ALA A 186 -27.78 12.65 -13.51
CA ALA A 186 -27.10 11.89 -14.55
C ALA A 186 -25.70 11.47 -14.08
N VAL A 187 -25.37 10.21 -14.30
CA VAL A 187 -24.07 9.61 -13.95
C VAL A 187 -23.55 8.76 -15.12
N ASP A 188 -22.23 8.73 -15.27
CA ASP A 188 -21.49 7.90 -16.21
C ASP A 188 -20.46 7.04 -15.44
N VAL A 189 -19.88 6.02 -16.09
CA VAL A 189 -18.91 5.14 -15.41
C VAL A 189 -17.65 5.93 -15.03
N ALA A 190 -17.18 6.81 -15.91
CA ALA A 190 -15.95 7.57 -15.72
C ALA A 190 -16.02 8.55 -14.53
N THR A 191 -17.10 9.33 -14.39
CA THR A 191 -17.27 10.26 -13.26
C THR A 191 -17.49 9.49 -11.97
N LEU A 192 -18.21 8.36 -11.99
CA LEU A 192 -18.37 7.51 -10.81
C LEU A 192 -17.03 6.91 -10.36
N ALA A 193 -16.20 6.45 -11.29
CA ALA A 193 -14.85 5.96 -11.00
C ALA A 193 -13.95 7.06 -10.41
N GLN A 194 -13.91 8.25 -11.02
CA GLN A 194 -13.16 9.40 -10.51
C GLN A 194 -13.64 9.81 -9.12
N THR A 195 -14.96 9.86 -8.93
CA THR A 195 -15.55 10.23 -7.65
C THR A 195 -15.21 9.16 -6.61
N ALA A 196 -15.35 7.88 -6.93
CA ALA A 196 -14.96 6.77 -6.05
C ALA A 196 -13.51 6.90 -5.57
N ILE A 197 -12.57 7.23 -6.45
CA ILE A 197 -11.17 7.44 -6.07
C ILE A 197 -11.01 8.59 -5.07
N SER A 198 -11.75 9.69 -5.25
CA SER A 198 -11.61 10.90 -4.43
C SER A 198 -12.39 10.86 -3.10
N SER A 199 -13.58 10.24 -3.08
CA SER A 199 -14.54 10.33 -1.98
C SER A 199 -14.76 9.02 -1.24
N SER A 200 -14.54 7.86 -1.86
CA SER A 200 -14.86 6.58 -1.22
C SER A 200 -14.03 6.38 0.06
N PRO A 201 -14.67 6.13 1.22
CA PRO A 201 -13.95 5.82 2.45
C PRO A 201 -13.09 4.56 2.33
N TYR A 202 -13.53 3.58 1.51
CA TYR A 202 -12.78 2.36 1.26
C TYR A 202 -11.46 2.64 0.53
N VAL A 203 -11.51 3.41 -0.57
CA VAL A 203 -10.30 3.82 -1.32
C VAL A 203 -9.35 4.62 -0.42
N ARG A 204 -9.87 5.55 0.38
CA ARG A 204 -9.06 6.30 1.34
C ARG A 204 -8.37 5.39 2.36
N GLY A 205 -9.02 4.29 2.77
CA GLY A 205 -8.43 3.26 3.61
C GLY A 205 -7.23 2.60 2.93
N ILE A 206 -7.43 2.05 1.73
CA ILE A 206 -6.37 1.36 0.97
C ILE A 206 -5.18 2.30 0.70
N LEU A 207 -5.43 3.55 0.31
CA LEU A 207 -4.38 4.53 0.03
C LEU A 207 -3.51 4.89 1.25
N THR A 208 -3.95 4.57 2.47
CA THR A 208 -3.13 4.81 3.68
C THR A 208 -2.06 3.75 3.91
N ASP A 209 -2.21 2.54 3.38
CA ASP A 209 -1.31 1.41 3.65
C ASP A 209 0.13 1.63 3.15
N PRO A 210 0.38 2.13 1.93
CA PRO A 210 1.75 2.49 1.51
C PRO A 210 2.35 3.58 2.40
N GLY A 211 1.49 4.47 2.91
CA GLY A 211 1.85 5.47 3.91
C GLY A 211 2.40 4.82 5.18
N ILE A 212 1.68 3.84 5.74
CA ILE A 212 2.07 3.07 6.94
C ILE A 212 3.40 2.34 6.70
N ARG A 213 3.53 1.59 5.60
CA ARG A 213 4.77 0.87 5.27
C ARG A 213 5.99 1.78 5.12
N ARG A 214 5.78 3.00 4.61
CA ARG A 214 6.87 3.98 4.53
C ARG A 214 7.36 4.42 5.92
N ARG A 215 6.52 4.37 6.95
CA ARG A 215 6.93 4.64 8.34
C ARG A 215 7.64 3.43 8.93
N ASP A 216 7.23 2.22 8.60
CA ASP A 216 7.97 1.00 8.95
C ASP A 216 9.40 1.02 8.39
N LEU A 217 9.60 1.56 7.17
CA LEU A 217 10.93 1.80 6.60
C LEU A 217 11.75 2.77 7.45
N VAL A 218 11.16 3.88 7.90
CA VAL A 218 11.84 4.86 8.78
C VAL A 218 12.18 4.20 10.13
N ILE A 219 11.26 3.42 10.71
CA ILE A 219 11.51 2.67 11.96
C ILE A 219 12.65 1.66 11.76
N ALA A 220 12.70 0.97 10.61
CA ALA A 220 13.77 0.05 10.29
C ALA A 220 15.12 0.77 10.16
N ASP A 221 15.15 1.96 9.56
CA ASP A 221 16.35 2.78 9.40
C ASP A 221 16.81 3.41 10.72
N ALA A 222 15.88 3.74 11.62
CA ALA A 222 16.15 4.28 12.95
C ALA A 222 16.96 3.32 13.86
N ASN A 223 17.09 2.03 13.50
CA ASN A 223 18.05 1.12 14.16
C ASN A 223 19.51 1.60 14.06
N PHE A 224 19.80 2.52 13.14
CA PHE A 224 21.12 3.12 12.97
C PHE A 224 21.23 4.53 13.59
N ASP A 225 20.20 4.99 14.30
CA ASP A 225 20.25 6.29 14.99
C ASP A 225 21.11 6.23 16.25
N SER A 226 21.63 7.39 16.64
CA SER A 226 22.39 7.53 17.89
C SER A 226 21.44 7.53 19.07
N LEU A 227 21.69 6.65 20.04
CA LEU A 227 20.92 6.57 21.28
C LEU A 227 21.69 7.25 22.41
N ALA A 228 21.11 8.30 22.98
CA ALA A 228 21.57 8.92 24.22
C ALA A 228 20.94 8.22 25.43
N PHE A 229 21.74 7.93 26.45
CA PHE A 229 21.25 7.30 27.67
C PHE A 229 21.85 7.96 28.90
N VAL A 230 21.09 7.91 30.00
CA VAL A 230 21.51 8.28 31.34
C VAL A 230 21.03 7.19 32.29
N GLU A 231 21.94 6.68 33.10
CA GLU A 231 21.68 5.66 34.11
C GLU A 231 22.25 6.13 35.44
N GLY A 232 21.56 5.80 36.52
CA GLY A 232 21.95 6.11 37.89
C GLY A 232 21.61 4.93 38.78
N LYS A 233 22.55 4.53 39.62
CA LYS A 233 22.39 3.43 40.56
C LYS A 233 23.01 3.83 41.89
N PHE A 234 22.20 3.77 42.94
CA PHE A 234 22.65 3.84 44.32
C PHE A 234 22.53 2.44 44.92
N ALA A 235 23.59 1.97 45.56
CA ALA A 235 23.63 0.70 46.25
C ALA A 235 24.21 0.93 47.65
N ASP A 236 23.45 0.56 48.67
CA ASP A 236 23.90 0.43 50.04
C ASP A 236 23.93 -1.07 50.35
N THR A 237 25.13 -1.61 50.54
CA THR A 237 25.34 -3.03 50.78
C THR A 237 25.85 -3.26 52.18
N ASN A 238 25.36 -4.33 52.81
CA ASN A 238 25.71 -4.68 54.19
C ASN A 238 25.91 -6.19 54.30
N GLU A 239 27.11 -6.66 54.02
CA GLU A 239 27.44 -8.09 53.90
C GLU A 239 28.33 -8.58 55.06
N PRO A 240 28.14 -9.79 55.58
CA PRO A 240 29.05 -10.34 56.59
C PRO A 240 30.44 -10.58 55.98
N ILE A 241 31.50 -10.25 56.73
CA ILE A 241 32.88 -10.44 56.27
C ILE A 241 33.48 -11.72 56.84
N GLY A 242 34.26 -12.43 56.02
CA GLY A 242 35.00 -13.63 56.39
C GLY A 242 36.52 -13.48 56.34
N SER A 243 37.02 -12.29 55.99
CA SER A 243 38.45 -12.02 55.82
C SER A 243 38.84 -10.66 56.37
N LEU A 244 40.01 -10.61 57.02
CA LEU A 244 40.63 -9.37 57.50
C LEU A 244 40.89 -8.37 56.35
N LEU A 245 41.11 -8.87 55.13
CA LEU A 245 41.44 -8.06 53.96
C LEU A 245 40.24 -7.28 53.38
N THR A 246 39.03 -7.49 53.91
CA THR A 246 37.83 -6.81 53.41
C THR A 246 37.62 -5.45 54.05
N THR A 247 37.68 -5.36 55.39
CA THR A 247 37.51 -4.09 56.14
C THR A 247 38.76 -3.67 56.92
N GLY A 248 39.72 -4.57 57.13
CA GLY A 248 40.76 -4.43 58.14
C GLY A 248 40.36 -4.96 59.52
N SER A 249 39.18 -5.61 59.64
CA SER A 249 38.74 -6.31 60.86
C SER A 249 38.40 -7.78 60.58
N ALA A 250 38.72 -8.68 61.52
CA ALA A 250 38.41 -10.12 61.41
C ALA A 250 36.95 -10.47 61.79
N PHE A 251 36.20 -9.48 62.28
CA PHE A 251 34.81 -9.60 62.70
C PHE A 251 34.03 -8.38 62.21
N GLY A 252 32.73 -8.54 61.91
CA GLY A 252 31.83 -7.43 61.55
C GLY A 252 31.08 -7.63 60.23
N ARG A 253 30.72 -6.53 59.58
CA ARG A 253 30.07 -6.49 58.27
C ARG A 253 30.70 -5.41 57.40
N PHE A 254 30.79 -5.66 56.10
CA PHE A 254 31.21 -4.70 55.10
C PHE A 254 30.00 -3.83 54.75
N ARG A 255 30.14 -2.51 54.97
CA ARG A 255 29.13 -1.52 54.62
C ARG A 255 29.71 -0.67 53.51
N ASP A 256 29.06 -0.68 52.35
CA ASP A 256 29.52 0.03 51.15
C ASP A 256 28.35 0.78 50.54
N GLU A 257 28.47 2.10 50.59
CA GLU A 257 27.59 3.05 49.94
C GLU A 257 28.23 3.46 48.62
N LYS A 258 27.57 3.11 47.52
CA LYS A 258 28.08 3.34 46.18
C LYS A 258 27.03 4.00 45.32
N PHE A 259 27.35 5.20 44.86
CA PHE A 259 26.61 5.85 43.79
C PHE A 259 27.40 5.74 42.49
N SER A 260 26.75 5.24 41.44
CA SER A 260 27.30 5.22 40.08
C SER A 260 26.29 5.81 39.12
N SER A 261 26.75 6.75 38.30
CA SER A 261 26.00 7.33 37.19
C SER A 261 26.78 7.13 35.90
N SER A 262 26.06 6.95 34.80
CA SER A 262 26.63 6.94 33.46
C SER A 262 25.73 7.72 32.51
N ALA A 263 26.34 8.57 31.70
CA ALA A 263 25.67 9.26 30.61
C ALA A 263 26.48 9.03 29.33
N GLY A 264 25.82 8.73 28.21
CA GLY A 264 26.54 8.39 27.00
C GLY A 264 25.72 8.39 25.73
N LEU A 265 26.43 8.20 24.62
CA LEU A 265 25.91 8.01 23.27
C LEU A 265 26.39 6.66 22.75
N ARG A 266 25.47 5.85 22.23
CA ARG A 266 25.82 4.60 21.51
C ARG A 266 25.13 4.56 20.16
N LYS A 267 25.79 3.99 19.15
CA LYS A 267 25.24 3.88 17.79
C LYS A 267 25.78 2.64 17.09
N LYS A 268 24.89 2.00 16.32
CA LYS A 268 25.25 0.98 15.35
C LYS A 268 25.36 1.59 13.96
N ASN A 269 26.50 1.39 13.29
CA ASN A 269 26.71 1.83 11.93
C ASN A 269 26.19 0.81 10.92
N ARG A 270 25.85 1.26 9.72
CA ARG A 270 25.43 0.39 8.60
C ARG A 270 26.49 -0.64 8.20
N SER A 271 27.77 -0.43 8.50
CA SER A 271 28.83 -1.42 8.26
C SER A 271 28.84 -2.59 9.25
N GLY A 272 28.08 -2.50 10.34
CA GLY A 272 28.09 -3.43 11.47
C GLY A 272 28.92 -2.98 12.66
N ALA A 273 29.72 -1.92 12.52
CA ALA A 273 30.47 -1.34 13.65
C ALA A 273 29.54 -0.73 14.68
N GLU A 274 29.82 -0.97 15.95
CA GLU A 274 29.15 -0.35 17.08
C GLU A 274 30.16 0.55 17.78
N TRP A 275 29.75 1.79 18.09
CA TRP A 275 30.55 2.69 18.91
C TRP A 275 29.73 3.22 20.07
N GLU A 276 30.40 3.41 21.19
CA GLU A 276 29.82 3.85 22.45
C GLU A 276 30.78 4.82 23.14
N LEU A 277 30.28 6.02 23.43
CA LEU A 277 30.98 7.05 24.19
C LEU A 277 30.23 7.28 25.51
N VAL A 278 30.87 7.00 26.64
CA VAL A 278 30.21 7.03 27.95
C VAL A 278 31.07 7.78 28.95
N GLN A 279 30.45 8.72 29.66
CA GLN A 279 30.97 9.31 30.88
C GLN A 279 30.36 8.57 32.07
N ARG A 280 31.20 7.91 32.86
CA ARG A 280 30.85 7.34 34.16
C ARG A 280 31.32 8.29 35.26
N GLY A 281 30.54 8.41 36.32
CA GLY A 281 30.86 9.24 37.48
C GLY A 281 30.17 8.68 38.72
N GLY A 282 30.74 8.89 39.89
CA GLY A 282 30.16 8.33 41.11
C GLY A 282 31.03 8.56 42.32
N PHE A 283 30.54 8.06 43.45
CA PHE A 283 31.29 8.05 44.68
C PHE A 283 31.13 6.71 45.40
N GLN A 284 32.12 6.38 46.21
CA GLN A 284 32.14 5.17 47.01
C GLN A 284 32.68 5.49 48.40
N ASP A 285 31.87 5.17 49.41
CA ASP A 285 32.18 5.30 50.82
C ASP A 285 31.98 3.93 51.48
N ASN A 286 32.98 3.43 52.17
CA ASN A 286 32.85 2.19 52.92
C ASN A 286 33.67 2.15 54.20
N ASN A 287 33.44 1.13 55.01
CA ASN A 287 34.17 0.94 56.24
C ASN A 287 35.52 0.20 56.08
N SER A 288 36.11 0.18 54.87
CA SER A 288 37.40 -0.48 54.63
C SER A 288 38.59 0.45 54.85
N THR A 289 39.55 -0.02 55.64
CA THR A 289 40.85 0.65 55.84
C THR A 289 41.78 0.55 54.62
N PHE A 290 41.43 -0.26 53.62
CA PHE A 290 42.20 -0.43 52.38
C PHE A 290 41.71 0.44 51.23
N LEU A 291 40.58 1.13 51.39
CA LEU A 291 40.12 2.13 50.44
C LEU A 291 40.83 3.45 50.73
N VAL A 292 41.71 3.88 49.82
CA VAL A 292 42.43 5.15 49.95
C VAL A 292 42.41 5.86 48.59
N PRO A 293 41.86 7.09 48.51
CA PRO A 293 41.17 7.83 49.57
C PRO A 293 39.79 7.24 49.91
N ASN A 294 39.28 7.53 51.11
CA ASN A 294 37.94 7.12 51.53
C ASN A 294 37.33 8.21 52.42
N PRO A 295 36.20 8.80 52.03
CA PRO A 295 35.39 8.44 50.87
C PRO A 295 35.99 8.97 49.55
N GLN A 296 35.73 8.30 48.42
CA GLN A 296 36.32 8.64 47.11
C GLN A 296 35.28 8.98 46.03
N GLY A 297 35.58 10.00 45.24
CA GLY A 297 34.91 10.30 43.97
C GLY A 297 35.65 9.65 42.80
N THR A 298 34.92 9.03 41.89
CA THR A 298 35.50 8.37 40.69
C THR A 298 34.80 8.82 39.43
N THR A 299 35.57 9.06 38.37
CA THR A 299 35.03 9.33 37.04
C THR A 299 35.81 8.58 35.97
N ARG A 300 35.14 8.28 34.85
CA ARG A 300 35.75 7.63 33.69
C ARG A 300 35.03 8.02 32.42
N MET A 301 35.74 8.64 31.47
CA MET A 301 35.27 8.80 30.09
C MET A 301 35.82 7.66 29.25
N GLU A 302 34.95 6.95 28.53
CA GLU A 302 35.29 5.73 27.79
C GLU A 302 34.72 5.81 26.36
N LEU A 303 35.54 5.52 25.36
CA LEU A 303 35.15 5.31 23.98
C LEU A 303 35.44 3.87 23.59
N ASN A 304 34.38 3.14 23.26
CA ASN A 304 34.42 1.75 22.83
C ASN A 304 34.00 1.66 21.36
N VAL A 305 34.76 0.94 20.54
CA VAL A 305 34.46 0.66 19.15
C VAL A 305 34.64 -0.82 18.89
N THR A 306 33.56 -1.49 18.46
CA THR A 306 33.57 -2.90 18.06
C THR A 306 33.22 -3.02 16.59
N GLN A 307 34.12 -3.56 15.76
CA GLN A 307 33.91 -3.75 14.33
C GLN A 307 33.94 -5.24 13.98
N PRO A 308 32.82 -5.85 13.53
CA PRO A 308 32.82 -7.20 12.99
C PRO A 308 33.58 -7.26 11.65
N LEU A 309 34.47 -8.24 11.51
CA LEU A 309 35.35 -8.47 10.35
C LEU A 309 34.96 -9.70 9.53
N MET A 310 34.08 -10.56 10.03
CA MET A 310 33.58 -11.76 9.31
C MET A 310 32.06 -11.84 9.41
N LYS A 311 31.53 -12.64 10.34
CA LYS A 311 30.09 -12.64 10.66
C LYS A 311 29.62 -11.22 10.99
N ASP A 312 28.42 -10.87 10.53
CA ASP A 312 27.80 -9.54 10.65
C ASP A 312 28.56 -8.36 10.00
N ARG A 313 29.53 -8.64 9.13
CA ARG A 313 30.25 -7.61 8.37
C ARG A 313 29.42 -7.06 7.20
N GLY A 314 29.49 -5.75 7.02
CA GLY A 314 29.12 -5.07 5.78
C GLY A 314 27.65 -4.60 5.74
N ARG A 315 27.37 -3.72 4.77
CA ARG A 315 26.07 -3.05 4.67
C ARG A 315 24.93 -3.98 4.28
N ALA A 316 25.19 -4.99 3.44
CA ALA A 316 24.14 -5.89 2.96
C ALA A 316 23.46 -6.68 4.09
N VAL A 317 24.21 -7.09 5.10
CA VAL A 317 23.70 -7.89 6.22
C VAL A 317 23.01 -7.00 7.25
N ASN A 318 23.64 -5.88 7.61
CA ASN A 318 23.10 -4.99 8.63
C ASN A 318 21.87 -4.22 8.13
N ASN A 319 21.83 -3.81 6.86
CA ASN A 319 20.70 -3.09 6.27
C ASN A 319 19.55 -4.01 5.82
N ILE A 320 19.59 -5.32 6.11
CA ILE A 320 18.55 -6.24 5.61
C ILE A 320 17.14 -5.80 6.03
N ARG A 321 16.97 -5.30 7.26
CA ARG A 321 15.67 -4.82 7.75
C ARG A 321 15.15 -3.63 6.93
N VAL A 322 16.06 -2.72 6.55
CA VAL A 322 15.73 -1.56 5.71
C VAL A 322 15.39 -2.00 4.29
N LEU A 323 16.15 -2.96 3.73
CA LEU A 323 15.88 -3.52 2.41
C LEU A 323 14.52 -4.24 2.38
N LEU A 324 14.21 -5.05 3.40
CA LEU A 324 12.94 -5.75 3.50
C LEU A 324 11.79 -4.74 3.64
N ALA A 325 11.93 -3.73 4.51
CA ALA A 325 10.91 -2.69 4.64
C ALA A 325 10.71 -1.88 3.34
N ASP A 326 11.76 -1.64 2.55
CA ASP A 326 11.65 -1.00 1.23
C ASP A 326 10.92 -1.90 0.21
N ILE A 327 11.18 -3.20 0.25
CA ILE A 327 10.42 -4.18 -0.54
C ILE A 327 8.95 -4.20 -0.10
N ASP A 328 8.67 -4.16 1.20
CA ASP A 328 7.31 -4.14 1.75
C ASP A 328 6.54 -2.87 1.33
N VAL A 329 7.21 -1.71 1.24
CA VAL A 329 6.60 -0.49 0.68
C VAL A 329 6.19 -0.70 -0.78
N LYS A 330 7.05 -1.33 -1.58
CA LYS A 330 6.77 -1.62 -3.00
C LYS A 330 5.65 -2.67 -3.15
N LEU A 331 5.64 -3.69 -2.29
CA LEU A 331 4.58 -4.69 -2.24
C LEU A 331 3.24 -4.03 -1.91
N ALA A 332 3.17 -3.25 -0.83
CA ALA A 332 1.96 -2.55 -0.44
C ALA A 332 1.47 -1.58 -1.52
N THR A 333 2.37 -0.88 -2.23
CA THR A 333 1.98 -0.03 -3.37
C THR A 333 1.34 -0.84 -4.50
N THR A 334 1.85 -2.05 -4.73
CA THR A 334 1.35 -2.97 -5.76
C THR A 334 0.00 -3.58 -5.37
N GLU A 335 -0.16 -3.97 -4.12
CA GLU A 335 -1.42 -4.46 -3.52
C GLU A 335 -2.49 -3.36 -3.55
N THR A 336 -2.16 -2.15 -3.08
CA THR A 336 -3.05 -0.97 -3.16
C THR A 336 -3.52 -0.69 -4.58
N ARG A 337 -2.66 -0.85 -5.59
CA ARG A 337 -3.06 -0.71 -6.99
C ARG A 337 -4.06 -1.79 -7.38
N SER A 338 -3.80 -3.05 -7.03
CA SER A 338 -4.71 -4.17 -7.31
C SER A 338 -6.08 -3.95 -6.68
N ASP A 339 -6.12 -3.61 -5.39
CA ASP A 339 -7.36 -3.38 -4.65
C ASP A 339 -8.15 -2.20 -5.22
N LEU A 340 -7.45 -1.17 -5.71
CA LEU A 340 -8.08 -0.04 -6.38
C LEU A 340 -8.67 -0.44 -7.74
N GLU A 341 -7.94 -1.24 -8.53
CA GLU A 341 -8.45 -1.78 -9.81
C GLU A 341 -9.70 -2.64 -9.56
N ASP A 342 -9.68 -3.53 -8.56
CA ASP A 342 -10.84 -4.35 -8.15
C ASP A 342 -12.04 -3.49 -7.75
N HIS A 343 -11.83 -2.46 -6.93
CA HIS A 343 -12.90 -1.54 -6.52
C HIS A 343 -13.52 -0.80 -7.72
N LEU A 344 -12.71 -0.43 -8.71
CA LEU A 344 -13.22 0.22 -9.93
C LEU A 344 -14.02 -0.75 -10.80
N VAL A 345 -13.64 -2.02 -10.87
CA VAL A 345 -14.45 -3.06 -11.52
C VAL A 345 -15.80 -3.22 -10.81
N ASP A 346 -15.83 -3.19 -9.48
CA ASP A 346 -17.06 -3.26 -8.69
C ASP A 346 -17.96 -2.04 -8.93
N VAL A 347 -17.40 -0.83 -9.01
CA VAL A 347 -18.14 0.39 -9.39
C VAL A 347 -18.73 0.28 -10.80
N ALA A 348 -17.95 -0.22 -11.77
CA ALA A 348 -18.44 -0.44 -13.13
C ALA A 348 -19.58 -1.47 -13.15
N ARG A 349 -19.44 -2.57 -12.40
CA ARG A 349 -20.49 -3.61 -12.27
C ARG A 349 -21.77 -3.02 -11.69
N ALA A 350 -21.68 -2.24 -10.62
CA ALA A 350 -22.84 -1.60 -10.00
C ALA A 350 -23.53 -0.60 -10.95
N TYR A 351 -22.76 0.10 -11.79
CA TYR A 351 -23.32 0.97 -12.83
C TYR A 351 -24.12 0.18 -13.87
N TRP A 352 -23.54 -0.90 -14.43
CA TRP A 352 -24.23 -1.72 -15.42
C TRP A 352 -25.42 -2.48 -14.83
N ASN A 353 -25.38 -2.83 -13.54
CA ASN A 353 -26.54 -3.37 -12.81
C ASN A 353 -27.69 -2.35 -12.75
N LEU A 354 -27.40 -1.06 -12.51
CA LEU A 354 -28.41 0.01 -12.56
C LEU A 354 -29.00 0.15 -13.98
N TYR A 355 -28.14 0.16 -15.00
CA TYR A 355 -28.55 0.22 -16.40
C TYR A 355 -29.54 -0.90 -16.73
N GLN A 356 -29.17 -2.15 -16.41
CA GLN A 356 -30.01 -3.32 -16.64
C GLN A 356 -31.32 -3.27 -15.84
N ALA A 357 -31.28 -2.86 -14.56
CA ALA A 357 -32.48 -2.76 -13.72
C ALA A 357 -33.49 -1.76 -14.29
N ARG A 358 -33.02 -0.62 -14.83
CA ARG A 358 -33.87 0.39 -15.48
C ARG A 358 -34.47 -0.11 -16.78
N ALA A 359 -33.68 -0.79 -17.62
CA ALA A 359 -34.17 -1.34 -18.88
C ALA A 359 -35.26 -2.40 -18.64
N ASN A 360 -35.02 -3.30 -17.68
CA ASN A 360 -36.00 -4.32 -17.28
C ASN A 360 -37.31 -3.69 -16.76
N TRP A 361 -37.25 -2.56 -16.05
CA TRP A 361 -38.45 -1.86 -15.62
C TRP A 361 -39.24 -1.29 -16.81
N LEU A 362 -38.57 -0.65 -17.77
CA LEU A 362 -39.21 -0.12 -18.99
C LEU A 362 -39.90 -1.22 -19.80
N GLN A 363 -39.21 -2.35 -20.00
CA GLN A 363 -39.76 -3.52 -20.69
C GLN A 363 -40.99 -4.08 -19.97
N ARG A 364 -40.93 -4.23 -18.64
CA ARG A 364 -42.06 -4.69 -17.82
C ARG A 364 -43.22 -3.70 -17.79
N SER A 365 -42.95 -2.40 -17.80
CA SER A 365 -43.99 -1.36 -17.87
C SER A 365 -44.77 -1.50 -19.18
N ARG A 366 -44.06 -1.57 -20.31
CA ARG A 366 -44.69 -1.78 -21.63
C ARG A 366 -45.49 -3.08 -21.69
N LEU A 367 -44.97 -4.14 -21.07
CA LEU A 367 -45.65 -5.43 -20.98
C LEU A 367 -46.94 -5.33 -20.16
N LEU A 368 -46.93 -4.61 -19.03
CA LEU A 368 -48.12 -4.32 -18.23
C LEU A 368 -49.15 -3.52 -19.03
N ASP A 369 -48.72 -2.43 -19.70
CA ASP A 369 -49.60 -1.58 -20.50
C ASP A 369 -50.29 -2.40 -21.61
N SER A 370 -49.54 -3.27 -22.27
CA SER A 370 -50.07 -4.17 -23.31
C SER A 370 -51.12 -5.15 -22.75
N ALA A 371 -50.93 -5.68 -21.54
CA ALA A 371 -51.93 -6.54 -20.88
C ALA A 371 -53.17 -5.75 -20.43
N ALA A 372 -52.99 -4.52 -19.93
CA ALA A 372 -54.09 -3.66 -19.49
C ALA A 372 -54.97 -3.23 -20.67
N GLU A 373 -54.34 -2.88 -21.80
CA GLU A 373 -55.04 -2.58 -23.06
C GLU A 373 -55.86 -3.81 -23.51
N LEU A 374 -55.25 -4.99 -23.54
CA LEU A 374 -55.93 -6.23 -23.94
C LEU A 374 -57.11 -6.56 -23.00
N ALA A 375 -56.93 -6.47 -21.69
CA ALA A 375 -57.99 -6.70 -20.70
C ALA A 375 -59.15 -5.70 -20.90
N THR A 376 -58.85 -4.45 -21.22
CA THR A 376 -59.86 -3.42 -21.49
C THR A 376 -60.65 -3.74 -22.76
N ILE A 377 -59.98 -4.16 -23.84
CA ILE A 377 -60.64 -4.56 -25.09
C ILE A 377 -61.52 -5.80 -24.86
N LEU A 378 -61.05 -6.80 -24.12
CA LEU A 378 -61.82 -8.01 -23.82
C LEU A 378 -63.03 -7.72 -22.94
N ARG A 379 -62.94 -6.83 -21.94
CA ARG A 379 -64.12 -6.42 -21.17
C ARG A 379 -65.15 -5.71 -22.04
N ALA A 380 -64.72 -4.82 -22.93
CA ALA A 380 -65.61 -4.11 -23.84
C ALA A 380 -66.32 -5.05 -24.84
N ARG A 381 -65.68 -6.17 -25.19
CA ARG A 381 -66.20 -7.20 -26.09
C ARG A 381 -66.95 -8.34 -25.37
N GLY A 382 -67.08 -8.29 -24.03
CA GLY A 382 -67.59 -9.40 -23.21
C GLY A 382 -69.00 -9.86 -23.58
N GLU A 383 -69.86 -8.91 -23.97
CA GLU A 383 -71.25 -9.16 -24.37
C GLU A 383 -71.40 -9.51 -25.87
N VAL A 384 -70.31 -9.49 -26.64
CA VAL A 384 -70.32 -9.66 -28.10
C VAL A 384 -69.66 -10.98 -28.48
N ASP A 385 -68.36 -11.12 -28.20
CA ASP A 385 -67.54 -12.20 -28.78
C ASP A 385 -66.30 -12.57 -27.94
N SER A 386 -66.23 -12.17 -26.67
CA SER A 386 -65.15 -12.58 -25.76
C SER A 386 -65.68 -13.36 -24.56
N PHE A 387 -64.94 -14.42 -24.21
CA PHE A 387 -65.33 -15.38 -23.19
C PHE A 387 -64.84 -14.96 -21.81
N GLN A 388 -65.62 -15.28 -20.76
CA GLN A 388 -65.25 -14.98 -19.37
C GLN A 388 -63.85 -15.50 -18.99
N ARG A 389 -63.46 -16.68 -19.50
CA ARG A 389 -62.12 -17.24 -19.27
C ARG A 389 -61.00 -16.33 -19.80
N GLN A 390 -61.19 -15.73 -20.98
CA GLN A 390 -60.20 -14.82 -21.58
C GLN A 390 -60.05 -13.54 -20.75
N ILE A 391 -61.17 -13.00 -20.26
CA ILE A 391 -61.18 -11.83 -19.36
C ILE A 391 -60.40 -12.14 -18.08
N LEU A 392 -60.74 -13.24 -17.40
CA LEU A 392 -60.05 -13.65 -16.17
C LEU A 392 -58.54 -13.92 -16.39
N ARG A 393 -58.17 -14.50 -17.54
CA ARG A 393 -56.76 -14.73 -17.89
C ARG A 393 -56.01 -13.41 -18.11
N ALA A 394 -56.60 -12.46 -18.81
CA ALA A 394 -56.03 -11.13 -19.02
C ALA A 394 -55.91 -10.36 -17.70
N GLU A 395 -56.92 -10.44 -16.82
CA GLU A 395 -56.88 -9.85 -15.47
C GLU A 395 -55.78 -10.46 -14.61
N ALA A 396 -55.61 -11.78 -14.64
CA ALA A 396 -54.52 -12.47 -13.96
C ALA A 396 -53.15 -12.02 -14.50
N ALA A 397 -53.01 -11.86 -15.81
CA ALA A 397 -51.78 -11.36 -16.42
C ALA A 397 -51.47 -9.91 -15.99
N VAL A 398 -52.47 -9.02 -15.95
CA VAL A 398 -52.31 -7.65 -15.42
C VAL A 398 -51.84 -7.67 -13.96
N ALA A 399 -52.49 -8.47 -13.11
CA ALA A 399 -52.12 -8.58 -11.70
C ALA A 399 -50.68 -9.10 -11.51
N SER A 400 -50.29 -10.13 -12.27
CA SER A 400 -48.93 -10.68 -12.26
C SER A 400 -47.89 -9.64 -12.72
N ARG A 401 -48.11 -9.01 -13.88
CA ARG A 401 -47.20 -8.01 -14.46
C ARG A 401 -47.06 -6.79 -13.55
N ARG A 402 -48.11 -6.41 -12.83
CA ARG A 402 -48.05 -5.34 -11.80
C ARG A 402 -47.17 -5.74 -10.62
N SER A 403 -47.25 -6.98 -10.15
CA SER A 403 -46.34 -7.50 -9.12
C SER A 403 -44.88 -7.47 -9.60
N ASP A 404 -44.62 -7.89 -10.84
CA ASP A 404 -43.28 -7.89 -11.43
C ASP A 404 -42.70 -6.48 -11.58
N LEU A 405 -43.55 -5.50 -11.89
CA LEU A 405 -43.15 -4.09 -11.99
C LEU A 405 -42.68 -3.53 -10.63
N VAL A 406 -43.42 -3.83 -9.55
CA VAL A 406 -43.04 -3.44 -8.17
C VAL A 406 -41.70 -4.06 -7.77
N ARG A 407 -41.45 -5.31 -8.16
CA ARG A 407 -40.15 -5.96 -7.93
C ARG A 407 -39.02 -5.28 -8.71
N SER A 408 -39.25 -4.93 -9.99
CA SER A 408 -38.22 -4.21 -10.77
C SER A 408 -37.92 -2.80 -10.22
N GLU A 409 -38.91 -2.09 -9.69
CA GLU A 409 -38.68 -0.81 -9.03
C GLU A 409 -37.76 -0.95 -7.81
N THR A 410 -37.97 -2.01 -7.01
CA THR A 410 -37.08 -2.30 -5.87
C THR A 410 -35.64 -2.60 -6.33
N ALA A 411 -35.47 -3.30 -7.45
CA ALA A 411 -34.15 -3.60 -8.01
C ALA A 411 -33.39 -2.31 -8.39
N ILE A 412 -34.08 -1.31 -8.98
CA ILE A 412 -33.48 0.00 -9.29
C ILE A 412 -33.01 0.69 -8.00
N ARG A 413 -33.87 0.74 -6.97
CA ARG A 413 -33.52 1.39 -5.69
C ARG A 413 -32.34 0.72 -5.00
N ASN A 414 -32.23 -0.61 -5.09
CA ASN A 414 -31.10 -1.37 -4.57
C ASN A 414 -29.81 -1.06 -5.35
N ALA A 415 -29.84 -1.05 -6.68
CA ALA A 415 -28.68 -0.70 -7.50
C ALA A 415 -28.20 0.75 -7.24
N GLN A 416 -29.13 1.69 -7.03
CA GLN A 416 -28.80 3.06 -6.61
C GLN A 416 -28.18 3.11 -5.20
N ALA A 417 -28.59 2.23 -4.28
CA ALA A 417 -27.99 2.11 -2.94
C ALA A 417 -26.56 1.57 -3.00
N GLU A 418 -26.33 0.58 -3.85
CA GLU A 418 -25.02 -0.01 -4.08
C GLU A 418 -24.03 1.01 -4.67
N LEU A 419 -24.46 1.78 -5.70
CA LEU A 419 -23.64 2.85 -6.27
C LEU A 419 -23.26 3.93 -5.24
N ARG A 420 -24.21 4.30 -4.36
CA ARG A 420 -23.97 5.24 -3.24
C ARG A 420 -22.89 4.72 -2.30
N LEU A 421 -22.95 3.43 -1.95
CA LEU A 421 -21.99 2.79 -1.05
C LEU A 421 -20.59 2.74 -1.66
N LEU A 422 -20.45 2.27 -2.90
CA LEU A 422 -19.15 2.04 -3.54
C LEU A 422 -18.42 3.35 -3.87
N THR A 423 -19.14 4.36 -4.38
CA THR A 423 -18.53 5.64 -4.75
C THR A 423 -18.29 6.57 -3.57
N GLY A 424 -19.13 6.47 -2.53
CA GLY A 424 -19.12 7.43 -1.43
C GLY A 424 -19.34 8.88 -1.88
N ASP A 425 -19.95 9.12 -3.05
CA ASP A 425 -20.16 10.47 -3.59
C ASP A 425 -21.06 11.27 -2.62
N PRO A 426 -20.59 12.42 -2.07
CA PRO A 426 -21.39 13.24 -1.19
C PRO A 426 -22.73 13.67 -1.80
N ARG A 427 -22.78 13.89 -3.13
CA ARG A 427 -24.02 14.21 -3.85
C ARG A 427 -25.00 13.06 -3.70
N LEU A 428 -24.62 11.86 -4.12
CA LEU A 428 -25.46 10.66 -4.07
C LEU A 428 -25.88 10.28 -2.64
N ILE A 429 -25.00 10.48 -1.64
CA ILE A 429 -25.30 10.20 -0.23
C ILE A 429 -26.34 11.19 0.32
N GLN A 430 -26.12 12.50 0.13
CA GLN A 430 -27.04 13.54 0.62
C GLN A 430 -28.38 13.48 -0.12
N SER A 431 -28.34 13.07 -1.39
CA SER A 431 -29.48 13.01 -2.28
C SER A 431 -30.02 11.58 -2.46
N ALA A 432 -30.14 10.84 -1.37
CA ALA A 432 -30.58 9.44 -1.36
C ALA A 432 -31.96 9.18 -2.02
N ARG A 433 -32.76 10.22 -2.23
CA ARG A 433 -34.08 10.17 -2.88
C ARG A 433 -34.05 10.54 -4.37
N TRP A 434 -32.92 11.01 -4.89
CA TRP A 434 -32.81 11.40 -6.30
C TRP A 434 -32.79 10.17 -7.19
N GLU A 435 -33.39 10.31 -8.36
CA GLU A 435 -33.32 9.26 -9.37
C GLU A 435 -31.98 9.35 -10.11
N VAL A 436 -31.20 8.26 -10.07
CA VAL A 436 -29.93 8.18 -10.78
C VAL A 436 -30.17 7.72 -12.21
N LEU A 437 -29.69 8.49 -13.18
CA LEU A 437 -29.86 8.28 -14.63
C LEU A 437 -28.54 7.84 -15.26
N PRO A 438 -28.43 6.62 -15.82
CA PRO A 438 -27.24 6.19 -16.55
C PRO A 438 -27.16 6.95 -17.88
N ALA A 439 -26.10 7.73 -18.06
CA ALA A 439 -25.89 8.54 -19.27
C ALA A 439 -25.11 7.80 -20.37
N GLU A 440 -24.30 6.82 -19.97
CA GLU A 440 -23.42 6.05 -20.87
C GLU A 440 -24.11 4.77 -21.36
N ARG A 441 -23.93 4.46 -22.65
CA ARG A 441 -24.46 3.27 -23.32
C ARG A 441 -23.39 2.20 -23.47
N PRO A 442 -23.74 0.90 -23.44
CA PRO A 442 -22.80 -0.17 -23.72
C PRO A 442 -22.19 -0.09 -25.12
N LEU A 443 -21.01 -0.66 -25.28
CA LEU A 443 -20.30 -0.73 -26.56
C LEU A 443 -21.09 -1.58 -27.57
N ALA A 444 -21.33 -1.03 -28.77
CA ALA A 444 -22.05 -1.72 -29.84
C ALA A 444 -21.12 -2.33 -30.91
N GLU A 445 -19.83 -2.00 -30.89
CA GLU A 445 -18.85 -2.41 -31.90
C GLU A 445 -17.92 -3.50 -31.38
N ALA A 446 -17.47 -4.37 -32.28
CA ALA A 446 -16.49 -5.41 -31.95
C ALA A 446 -15.11 -4.80 -31.72
N VAL A 447 -14.51 -5.10 -30.57
CA VAL A 447 -13.11 -4.74 -30.31
C VAL A 447 -12.16 -5.69 -31.04
N ALA A 448 -11.16 -5.16 -31.72
CA ALA A 448 -10.06 -5.94 -32.29
C ALA A 448 -9.14 -6.44 -31.17
N LEU A 449 -9.09 -7.76 -30.95
CA LEU A 449 -8.33 -8.39 -29.86
C LEU A 449 -7.24 -9.29 -30.43
N SER A 450 -5.98 -9.06 -30.02
CA SER A 450 -4.88 -10.02 -30.17
C SER A 450 -4.54 -10.64 -28.81
N THR A 451 -4.64 -11.96 -28.72
CA THR A 451 -4.27 -12.72 -27.51
C THR A 451 -2.79 -12.52 -27.17
N ARG A 452 -1.92 -12.49 -28.19
CA ARG A 452 -0.49 -12.24 -28.01
C ARG A 452 -0.24 -10.87 -27.39
N GLN A 453 -0.85 -9.82 -27.94
CA GLN A 453 -0.61 -8.46 -27.43
C GLN A 453 -1.21 -8.26 -26.03
N ALA A 454 -2.37 -8.84 -25.76
CA ALA A 454 -2.97 -8.83 -24.44
C ALA A 454 -2.09 -9.54 -23.39
N THR A 455 -1.54 -10.72 -23.71
CA THR A 455 -0.66 -11.47 -22.80
C THR A 455 0.66 -10.77 -22.56
N LEU A 456 1.30 -10.22 -23.60
CA LEU A 456 2.51 -9.40 -23.45
C LEU A 456 2.26 -8.18 -22.55
N THR A 457 1.13 -7.49 -22.76
CA THR A 457 0.75 -6.33 -21.94
C THR A 457 0.51 -6.74 -20.48
N ALA A 458 -0.11 -7.89 -20.25
CA ALA A 458 -0.37 -8.40 -18.91
C ALA A 458 0.92 -8.74 -18.14
N LEU A 459 1.90 -9.38 -18.80
CA LEU A 459 3.18 -9.71 -18.18
C LEU A 459 3.95 -8.48 -17.68
N ASP A 460 3.81 -7.35 -18.37
CA ASP A 460 4.51 -6.12 -18.02
C ASP A 460 3.78 -5.29 -16.96
N ASN A 461 2.44 -5.32 -16.92
CA ASN A 461 1.66 -4.38 -16.13
C ASN A 461 0.94 -4.99 -14.91
N ARG A 462 0.75 -6.31 -14.86
CA ARG A 462 0.01 -6.94 -13.76
C ARG A 462 0.73 -6.80 -12.41
N SER A 463 -0.06 -6.44 -11.40
CA SER A 463 0.37 -6.20 -10.01
C SER A 463 0.83 -7.49 -9.32
N ASP A 464 0.10 -8.59 -9.47
CA ASP A 464 0.40 -9.88 -8.84
C ASP A 464 1.76 -10.46 -9.26
N ILE A 465 2.11 -10.39 -10.55
CA ILE A 465 3.42 -10.77 -11.08
C ILE A 465 4.51 -9.91 -10.46
N ALA A 466 4.32 -8.59 -10.43
CA ALA A 466 5.27 -7.67 -9.81
C ALA A 466 5.46 -7.99 -8.31
N GLY A 467 4.36 -8.26 -7.58
CA GLY A 467 4.39 -8.67 -6.18
C GLY A 467 5.13 -9.98 -5.95
N ALA A 468 4.89 -10.99 -6.78
CA ALA A 468 5.59 -12.27 -6.71
C ALA A 468 7.11 -12.12 -6.94
N ILE A 469 7.52 -11.28 -7.90
CA ILE A 469 8.94 -10.96 -8.14
C ILE A 469 9.57 -10.28 -6.91
N ARG A 470 8.85 -9.34 -6.26
CA ARG A 470 9.31 -8.70 -5.02
C ARG A 470 9.46 -9.71 -3.87
N LYS A 471 8.55 -10.67 -3.77
CA LYS A 471 8.64 -11.75 -2.76
C LYS A 471 9.89 -12.62 -2.97
N VAL A 472 10.20 -12.98 -4.22
CA VAL A 472 11.45 -13.71 -4.56
C VAL A 472 12.70 -12.90 -4.19
N GLN A 473 12.67 -11.57 -4.34
CA GLN A 473 13.77 -10.70 -3.92
C GLN A 473 13.97 -10.72 -2.41
N ALA A 474 12.87 -10.61 -1.64
CA ALA A 474 12.91 -10.65 -0.18
C ALA A 474 13.49 -11.98 0.34
N THR A 475 13.02 -13.12 -0.19
CA THR A 475 13.53 -14.45 0.21
C THR A 475 14.99 -14.65 -0.20
N SER A 476 15.40 -14.17 -1.39
CA SER A 476 16.79 -14.20 -1.85
C SER A 476 17.73 -13.39 -0.94
N ALA A 477 17.30 -12.20 -0.51
CA ALA A 477 18.05 -11.39 0.46
C ALA A 477 18.21 -12.13 1.80
N GLY A 478 17.17 -12.84 2.25
CA GLY A 478 17.23 -13.72 3.43
C GLY A 478 18.25 -14.86 3.31
N VAL A 479 18.42 -15.45 2.13
CA VAL A 479 19.50 -16.43 1.86
C VAL A 479 20.88 -15.79 1.98
N GLY A 480 21.04 -14.58 1.46
CA GLY A 480 22.29 -13.82 1.56
C GLY A 480 22.73 -13.58 3.01
N VAL A 481 21.79 -13.18 3.88
CA VAL A 481 22.05 -13.01 5.32
C VAL A 481 22.37 -14.33 6.00
N ALA A 482 21.64 -15.40 5.71
CA ALA A 482 21.90 -16.71 6.30
C ALA A 482 23.29 -17.26 5.92
N LYS A 483 23.76 -17.04 4.68
CA LYS A 483 25.13 -17.38 4.28
C LYS A 483 26.18 -16.68 5.15
N ASN A 484 25.95 -15.40 5.47
CA ASN A 484 26.85 -14.65 6.34
C ASN A 484 26.82 -15.14 7.79
N GLN A 485 25.65 -15.59 8.28
CA GLN A 485 25.50 -16.10 9.65
C GLN A 485 26.21 -17.43 9.92
N VAL A 486 26.57 -18.19 8.87
CA VAL A 486 27.35 -19.43 8.96
C VAL A 486 28.84 -19.16 9.21
N LEU A 487 29.33 -17.96 8.89
CA LEU A 487 30.74 -17.59 9.08
C LEU A 487 31.11 -17.52 10.58
N PRO A 488 32.38 -17.78 10.93
CA PRO A 488 32.87 -17.54 12.28
C PRO A 488 32.83 -16.04 12.63
N ARG A 489 32.76 -15.75 13.92
CA ARG A 489 32.80 -14.39 14.44
C ARG A 489 34.26 -13.98 14.61
N LEU A 490 34.60 -12.82 14.04
CA LEU A 490 35.90 -12.19 14.21
C LEU A 490 35.63 -10.70 14.40
N ASP A 491 35.85 -10.18 15.60
CA ASP A 491 35.59 -8.79 15.94
C ASP A 491 36.88 -8.07 16.31
N LEU A 492 37.06 -6.86 15.80
CA LEU A 492 38.06 -5.91 16.27
C LEU A 492 37.45 -5.07 17.39
N ILE A 493 38.06 -5.13 18.58
CA ILE A 493 37.64 -4.38 19.75
C ILE A 493 38.71 -3.32 20.03
N LEU A 494 38.31 -2.06 20.01
CA LEU A 494 39.13 -0.93 20.41
C LEU A 494 38.44 -0.24 21.58
N SER A 495 39.17 -0.03 22.67
CA SER A 495 38.68 0.77 23.79
C SER A 495 39.73 1.79 24.19
N THR A 496 39.28 2.97 24.57
CA THR A 496 40.14 3.98 25.18
C THR A 496 39.37 4.64 26.31
N TYR A 497 40.06 4.90 27.42
CA TYR A 497 39.45 5.61 28.53
C TYR A 497 40.45 6.52 29.23
N VAL A 498 39.90 7.57 29.83
CA VAL A 498 40.56 8.39 30.83
C VAL A 498 39.77 8.28 32.12
N ALA A 499 40.47 8.22 33.25
CA ALA A 499 39.83 8.05 34.55
C ALA A 499 40.46 9.02 35.55
N GLY A 500 39.62 9.53 36.45
CA GLY A 500 40.02 10.43 37.51
C GLY A 500 39.50 9.94 38.86
N LEU A 501 40.24 10.28 39.89
CA LEU A 501 39.99 9.94 41.27
C LEU A 501 40.16 11.20 42.11
N ASP A 502 39.29 11.40 43.09
CA ASP A 502 39.43 12.47 44.08
C ASP A 502 38.90 12.03 45.45
N THR A 503 39.24 12.81 46.46
CA THR A 503 38.89 12.62 47.87
C THR A 503 37.50 13.17 48.19
N ASN A 504 36.97 12.86 49.38
CA ASN A 504 35.77 13.48 49.95
C ASN A 504 34.49 13.34 49.10
N ASN A 505 34.30 12.21 48.43
CA ASN A 505 33.17 11.99 47.49
C ASN A 505 33.13 13.00 46.32
N ASP A 506 34.24 13.69 46.01
CA ASP A 506 34.24 14.73 44.98
C ASP A 506 34.29 14.14 43.56
N ALA A 507 33.11 13.86 43.01
CA ALA A 507 32.98 13.42 41.61
C ALA A 507 33.34 14.54 40.60
N PHE A 508 33.23 15.81 40.98
CA PHE A 508 33.56 16.93 40.10
C PHE A 508 35.06 17.17 40.03
N GLY A 509 35.74 17.16 41.18
CA GLY A 509 37.20 17.12 41.27
C GLY A 509 37.75 15.93 40.49
N ALA A 510 37.17 14.74 40.68
CA ALA A 510 37.55 13.56 39.91
C ALA A 510 37.32 13.72 38.39
N PHE A 511 36.28 14.45 37.95
CA PHE A 511 36.05 14.75 36.53
C PHE A 511 37.13 15.66 35.93
N VAL A 512 37.62 16.64 36.69
CA VAL A 512 38.73 17.49 36.25
C VAL A 512 40.03 16.69 36.21
N ASN A 513 40.29 15.93 37.27
CA ASN A 513 41.51 15.12 37.43
C ASN A 513 41.64 14.05 36.33
N GLN A 514 40.52 13.59 35.75
CA GLN A 514 40.55 12.61 34.66
C GLN A 514 41.27 13.15 33.40
N PHE A 515 41.28 14.47 33.18
CA PHE A 515 41.95 15.10 32.04
C PHE A 515 43.28 15.78 32.39
N SER A 516 43.50 16.18 33.65
CA SER A 516 44.76 16.79 34.08
C SER A 516 45.83 15.76 34.46
N ASP A 517 45.43 14.76 35.25
CA ASP A 517 46.34 13.81 35.89
C ASP A 517 46.20 12.42 35.24
N GLY A 518 44.99 12.12 34.75
CA GLY A 518 44.67 10.89 34.04
C GLY A 518 45.41 10.77 32.71
N ARG A 519 46.15 9.67 32.53
CA ARG A 519 46.73 9.31 31.22
C ARG A 519 45.73 8.49 30.40
N PRO A 520 45.56 8.76 29.10
CA PRO A 520 44.69 7.97 28.24
C PRO A 520 45.22 6.54 28.16
N SER A 521 44.36 5.60 28.56
CA SER A 521 44.60 4.17 28.44
C SER A 521 43.90 3.67 27.20
N TYR A 522 44.61 2.91 26.35
CA TYR A 522 44.05 2.32 25.13
C TYR A 522 44.25 0.81 25.15
N ALA A 523 43.28 0.07 24.62
CA ALA A 523 43.36 -1.36 24.40
C ALA A 523 42.84 -1.69 23.00
N ALA A 524 43.51 -2.63 22.35
CA ALA A 524 43.08 -3.20 21.08
C ALA A 524 43.13 -4.72 21.19
N GLY A 525 42.08 -5.39 20.73
CA GLY A 525 41.97 -6.84 20.79
C GLY A 525 41.22 -7.40 19.59
N LEU A 526 41.51 -8.66 19.26
CA LEU A 526 40.76 -9.44 18.29
C LEU A 526 40.03 -10.56 19.03
N LEU A 527 38.72 -10.64 18.84
CA LEU A 527 37.89 -11.72 19.40
C LEU A 527 37.50 -12.66 18.28
N PHE A 528 38.02 -13.89 18.31
CA PHE A 528 37.67 -14.95 17.36
C PHE A 528 36.84 -16.03 18.04
N GLU A 529 35.65 -16.31 17.50
CA GLU A 529 34.76 -17.35 17.98
C GLU A 529 34.26 -18.19 16.81
N ARG A 530 34.50 -19.51 16.87
CA ARG A 530 34.02 -20.47 15.88
C ARG A 530 33.14 -21.53 16.57
N PRO A 531 31.83 -21.57 16.28
CA PRO A 531 30.97 -22.62 16.81
C PRO A 531 31.37 -23.98 16.20
N VAL A 532 31.66 -24.97 17.05
CA VAL A 532 31.96 -26.34 16.61
C VAL A 532 30.65 -27.02 16.20
N GLY A 533 30.57 -27.46 14.96
CA GLY A 533 29.41 -28.16 14.38
C GLY A 533 28.34 -27.26 13.74
N ASN A 534 28.19 -25.99 14.14
CA ASN A 534 27.32 -24.93 13.54
C ASN A 534 25.94 -25.34 12.94
N ARG A 535 25.36 -26.48 13.37
CA ARG A 535 24.19 -27.11 12.73
C ARG A 535 22.97 -26.20 12.66
N ALA A 536 22.78 -25.34 13.65
CA ALA A 536 21.65 -24.41 13.67
C ALA A 536 21.75 -23.32 12.59
N ALA A 537 22.95 -22.78 12.32
CA ALA A 537 23.12 -21.76 11.28
C ALA A 537 23.05 -22.40 9.88
N GLU A 538 23.61 -23.60 9.71
CA GLU A 538 23.51 -24.37 8.47
C GLU A 538 22.04 -24.74 8.17
N ALA A 539 21.30 -25.26 9.15
CA ALA A 539 19.88 -25.56 8.98
C ALA A 539 19.03 -24.32 8.64
N ARG A 540 19.37 -23.14 9.20
CA ARG A 540 18.70 -21.87 8.82
C ARG A 540 19.01 -21.47 7.38
N LEU A 541 20.25 -21.66 6.92
CA LEU A 541 20.62 -21.42 5.52
C LEU A 541 19.84 -22.35 4.59
N ASP A 542 19.75 -23.63 4.91
CA ASP A 542 19.00 -24.59 4.10
C ASP A 542 17.50 -24.32 4.11
N ARG A 543 16.93 -23.94 5.27
CA ARG A 543 15.54 -23.48 5.35
C ARG A 543 15.30 -22.27 4.44
N ASN A 544 16.14 -21.24 4.51
CA ASN A 544 15.99 -20.05 3.67
C ASN A 544 16.14 -20.37 2.17
N ARG A 545 16.97 -21.35 1.79
CA ARG A 545 17.06 -21.85 0.41
C ARG A 545 15.76 -22.52 -0.03
N LEU A 546 15.14 -23.34 0.83
CA LEU A 546 13.85 -23.95 0.56
C LEU A 546 12.72 -22.90 0.45
N GLU A 547 12.75 -21.87 1.30
CA GLU A 547 11.83 -20.73 1.21
C GLU A 547 11.98 -19.97 -0.11
N LEU A 548 13.22 -19.76 -0.58
CA LEU A 548 13.49 -19.18 -1.89
C LEU A 548 12.92 -20.06 -3.01
N THR A 549 13.21 -21.36 -2.99
CA THR A 549 12.67 -22.32 -3.97
C THR A 549 11.14 -22.29 -3.99
N ARG A 550 10.48 -22.27 -2.83
CA ARG A 550 9.02 -22.12 -2.72
C ARG A 550 8.54 -20.82 -3.37
N SER A 551 9.17 -19.68 -3.08
CA SER A 551 8.77 -18.40 -3.68
C SER A 551 8.94 -18.36 -5.20
N VAL A 552 9.92 -19.09 -5.75
CA VAL A 552 10.08 -19.23 -7.21
C VAL A 552 8.94 -20.04 -7.82
N PHE A 553 8.51 -21.13 -7.19
CA PHE A 553 7.33 -21.89 -7.65
C PHE A 553 6.04 -21.09 -7.53
N GLU A 554 5.87 -20.30 -6.46
CA GLU A 554 4.73 -19.39 -6.31
C GLU A 554 4.70 -18.34 -7.44
N PHE A 555 5.86 -17.77 -7.81
CA PHE A 555 5.97 -16.88 -8.98
C PHE A 555 5.59 -17.59 -10.28
N GLN A 556 6.06 -18.82 -10.50
CA GLN A 556 5.71 -19.59 -11.70
C GLN A 556 4.21 -19.86 -11.78
N GLN A 557 3.57 -20.17 -10.66
CA GLN A 557 2.13 -20.37 -10.58
C GLN A 557 1.36 -19.10 -10.94
N VAL A 558 1.73 -17.95 -10.34
CA VAL A 558 1.10 -16.65 -10.64
C VAL A 558 1.25 -16.28 -12.11
N ALA A 559 2.42 -16.55 -12.71
CA ALA A 559 2.61 -16.31 -14.14
C ALA A 559 1.66 -17.17 -15.00
N GLU A 560 1.56 -18.48 -14.75
CA GLU A 560 0.67 -19.38 -15.51
C GLU A 560 -0.83 -19.05 -15.31
N GLU A 561 -1.21 -18.65 -14.09
CA GLU A 561 -2.55 -18.14 -13.79
C GLU A 561 -2.85 -16.89 -14.61
N ALA A 562 -1.92 -15.93 -14.65
CA ALA A 562 -2.05 -14.72 -15.44
C ALA A 562 -2.22 -14.99 -16.95
N PHE A 563 -1.46 -15.92 -17.51
CA PHE A 563 -1.65 -16.35 -18.91
C PHE A 563 -3.06 -16.88 -19.14
N THR A 564 -3.50 -17.79 -18.26
CA THR A 564 -4.78 -18.47 -18.39
C THR A 564 -5.94 -17.47 -18.28
N GLU A 565 -5.88 -16.56 -17.33
CA GLU A 565 -6.90 -15.53 -17.13
C GLU A 565 -7.03 -14.60 -18.32
N VAL A 566 -5.91 -14.15 -18.91
CA VAL A 566 -5.94 -13.28 -20.10
C VAL A 566 -6.52 -14.03 -21.29
N GLU A 567 -6.14 -15.29 -21.52
CA GLU A 567 -6.72 -16.09 -22.59
C GLU A 567 -8.23 -16.29 -22.40
N VAL A 568 -8.67 -16.59 -21.18
CA VAL A 568 -10.10 -16.72 -20.85
C VAL A 568 -10.82 -15.40 -21.06
N ALA A 569 -10.28 -14.27 -20.60
CA ALA A 569 -10.88 -12.95 -20.75
C ALA A 569 -11.02 -12.52 -22.22
N VAL A 570 -10.02 -12.82 -23.06
CA VAL A 570 -10.08 -12.57 -24.51
C VAL A 570 -11.17 -13.43 -25.18
N ARG A 571 -11.25 -14.73 -24.84
CA ARG A 571 -12.29 -15.63 -25.36
C ARG A 571 -13.68 -15.21 -24.89
N GLU A 572 -13.81 -14.83 -23.62
CA GLU A 572 -15.07 -14.37 -23.04
C GLU A 572 -15.55 -13.12 -23.77
N THR A 573 -14.71 -12.09 -23.91
CA THR A 573 -15.06 -10.85 -24.61
C THR A 573 -15.58 -11.09 -26.03
N ARG A 574 -14.94 -12.02 -26.76
CA ARG A 574 -15.41 -12.42 -28.10
C ARG A 574 -16.75 -13.14 -28.05
N THR A 575 -16.92 -14.06 -27.10
CA THR A 575 -18.13 -14.86 -26.93
C THR A 575 -19.31 -13.98 -26.53
N SER A 576 -19.13 -13.07 -25.57
CA SER A 576 -20.18 -12.14 -25.12
C SER A 576 -20.66 -11.24 -26.27
N PHE A 577 -19.76 -10.81 -27.16
CA PHE A 577 -20.16 -10.04 -28.36
C PHE A 577 -21.02 -10.86 -29.33
N GLN A 578 -20.63 -12.11 -29.59
CA GLN A 578 -21.42 -13.01 -30.45
C GLN A 578 -22.78 -13.35 -29.83
N GLU A 579 -22.82 -13.58 -28.51
CA GLU A 579 -24.06 -13.79 -27.78
C GLU A 579 -24.99 -12.57 -27.86
N MET A 580 -24.45 -11.36 -27.72
CA MET A 580 -25.22 -10.12 -27.88
C MET A 580 -25.89 -10.04 -29.26
N ILE A 581 -25.17 -10.37 -30.35
CA ILE A 581 -25.73 -10.41 -31.70
C ILE A 581 -26.84 -11.47 -31.81
N ALA A 582 -26.61 -12.68 -31.30
CA ALA A 582 -27.60 -13.76 -31.34
C ALA A 582 -28.87 -13.39 -30.54
N LYS A 583 -28.72 -12.74 -29.39
CA LYS A 583 -29.84 -12.23 -28.58
C LYS A 583 -30.63 -11.14 -29.29
N LYS A 584 -29.97 -10.30 -30.08
CA LYS A 584 -30.68 -9.31 -30.90
C LYS A 584 -31.57 -9.98 -31.95
N GLN A 585 -31.07 -11.01 -32.62
CA GLN A 585 -31.86 -11.79 -33.58
C GLN A 585 -33.05 -12.51 -32.90
N ALA A 586 -32.86 -12.98 -31.67
CA ALA A 586 -33.95 -13.58 -30.88
C ALA A 586 -35.08 -12.57 -30.58
N ILE A 587 -34.74 -11.32 -30.23
CA ILE A 587 -35.73 -10.23 -30.09
C ILE A 587 -36.48 -10.01 -31.41
N ASP A 588 -35.77 -9.91 -32.53
CA ASP A 588 -36.39 -9.62 -33.82
C ASP A 588 -37.31 -10.77 -34.30
N ALA A 589 -36.98 -12.02 -33.96
CA ALA A 589 -37.84 -13.18 -34.19
C ALA A 589 -39.08 -13.17 -33.28
N ALA A 590 -38.91 -12.96 -31.97
CA ALA A 590 -40.01 -12.88 -31.00
C ALA A 590 -40.95 -11.69 -31.30
N GLY A 591 -40.38 -10.57 -31.76
CA GLY A 591 -41.14 -9.38 -32.16
C GLY A 591 -42.04 -9.65 -33.36
N ARG A 592 -41.55 -10.40 -34.36
CA ARG A 592 -42.33 -10.85 -35.52
C ARG A 592 -43.45 -11.82 -35.12
N GLU A 593 -43.19 -12.72 -34.17
CA GLU A 593 -44.22 -13.62 -33.61
C GLU A 593 -45.36 -12.82 -32.95
N VAL A 594 -45.02 -11.86 -32.08
CA VAL A 594 -46.02 -10.99 -31.44
C VAL A 594 -46.81 -10.19 -32.46
N ALA A 595 -46.15 -9.63 -33.48
CA ALA A 595 -46.81 -8.88 -34.55
C ALA A 595 -47.81 -9.76 -35.32
N TYR A 596 -47.38 -10.96 -35.72
CA TYR A 596 -48.22 -11.94 -36.41
C TYR A 596 -49.45 -12.34 -35.58
N LEU A 597 -49.26 -12.67 -34.30
CA LEU A 597 -50.37 -13.05 -33.41
C LEU A 597 -51.33 -11.87 -33.18
N LYS A 598 -50.81 -10.64 -33.04
CA LYS A 598 -51.62 -9.43 -32.89
C LYS A 598 -52.44 -9.13 -34.14
N GLU A 599 -51.86 -9.27 -35.32
CA GLU A 599 -52.58 -9.12 -36.59
C GLU A 599 -53.64 -10.21 -36.76
N ARG A 600 -53.27 -11.47 -36.52
CA ARG A 600 -54.20 -12.60 -36.57
C ARG A 600 -55.40 -12.39 -35.65
N TRP A 601 -55.18 -11.87 -34.44
CA TRP A 601 -56.25 -11.53 -33.51
C TRP A 601 -57.15 -10.39 -34.01
N LYS A 602 -56.59 -9.39 -34.71
CA LYS A 602 -57.38 -8.30 -35.30
C LYS A 602 -58.27 -8.76 -36.45
N TRP A 603 -57.81 -9.74 -37.24
CA TRP A 603 -58.49 -10.17 -38.47
C TRP A 603 -59.39 -11.41 -38.32
N LEU A 604 -59.37 -12.12 -37.19
CA LEU A 604 -60.23 -13.29 -36.96
C LEU A 604 -61.69 -12.87 -36.66
N PRO A 605 -62.69 -13.31 -37.47
CA PRO A 605 -64.10 -13.03 -37.22
C PRO A 605 -64.87 -14.17 -36.54
N ASP A 606 -64.25 -15.33 -36.26
CA ASP A 606 -64.96 -16.55 -35.87
C ASP A 606 -64.88 -16.81 -34.34
N PRO A 607 -66.00 -16.74 -33.59
CA PRO A 607 -66.05 -16.81 -32.13
C PRO A 607 -65.86 -18.23 -31.54
N ASN A 608 -65.12 -19.13 -32.20
CA ASN A 608 -64.91 -20.51 -31.74
C ASN A 608 -63.71 -20.64 -30.76
N GLU A 609 -63.50 -21.83 -30.18
CA GLU A 609 -62.41 -22.16 -29.21
C GLU A 609 -61.00 -21.69 -29.65
N SER A 610 -60.77 -21.55 -30.96
CA SER A 610 -59.53 -21.02 -31.53
C SER A 610 -59.15 -19.60 -31.05
N ALA A 611 -60.13 -18.76 -30.69
CA ALA A 611 -59.88 -17.41 -30.19
C ALA A 611 -59.38 -17.38 -28.74
N VAL A 612 -59.72 -18.40 -27.93
CA VAL A 612 -59.23 -18.53 -26.54
C VAL A 612 -57.74 -18.87 -26.55
N LEU A 613 -57.35 -19.86 -27.35
CA LEU A 613 -55.95 -20.27 -27.51
C LEU A 613 -55.09 -19.12 -28.07
N LEU A 614 -55.63 -18.33 -29.00
CA LEU A 614 -54.89 -17.22 -29.61
C LEU A 614 -54.50 -16.11 -28.60
N ILE A 615 -55.35 -15.83 -27.60
CA ILE A 615 -55.04 -14.84 -26.56
C ILE A 615 -53.99 -15.37 -25.59
N GLU A 616 -54.07 -16.66 -25.25
CA GLU A 616 -53.05 -17.32 -24.44
C GLU A 616 -51.69 -17.29 -25.17
N ASP A 617 -51.67 -17.67 -26.45
CA ASP A 617 -50.49 -17.59 -27.31
C ASP A 617 -49.94 -16.17 -27.39
N LEU A 618 -50.80 -15.14 -27.53
CA LEU A 618 -50.38 -13.75 -27.59
C LEU A 618 -49.78 -13.27 -26.26
N LEU A 619 -50.41 -13.57 -25.12
CA LEU A 619 -49.91 -13.21 -23.80
C LEU A 619 -48.56 -13.88 -23.51
N ASP A 620 -48.41 -15.15 -23.90
CA ASP A 620 -47.18 -15.92 -23.75
C ASP A 620 -46.09 -15.42 -24.71
N ALA A 621 -46.42 -15.10 -25.97
CA ALA A 621 -45.49 -14.51 -26.93
C ALA A 621 -45.00 -13.13 -26.48
N GLN A 622 -45.89 -12.30 -25.91
CA GLN A 622 -45.49 -11.02 -25.30
C GLN A 622 -44.53 -11.22 -24.12
N GLN A 623 -44.78 -12.23 -23.28
CA GLN A 623 -43.89 -12.58 -22.17
C GLN A 623 -42.53 -13.07 -22.69
N ARG A 624 -42.51 -13.91 -23.72
CA ARG A 624 -41.29 -14.37 -24.39
C ARG A 624 -40.50 -13.19 -24.94
N LEU A 625 -41.14 -12.27 -25.66
CA LEU A 625 -40.49 -11.06 -26.17
C LEU A 625 -39.85 -10.24 -25.05
N ALA A 626 -40.58 -9.95 -23.97
CA ALA A 626 -40.03 -9.20 -22.84
C ALA A 626 -38.85 -9.92 -22.16
N ASN A 627 -38.87 -11.27 -22.11
CA ASN A 627 -37.76 -12.05 -21.59
C ASN A 627 -36.53 -11.99 -22.51
N GLU A 628 -36.71 -12.04 -23.83
CA GLU A 628 -35.62 -11.88 -24.81
C GLU A 628 -35.06 -10.44 -24.80
N GLU A 629 -35.92 -9.43 -24.65
CA GLU A 629 -35.51 -8.04 -24.46
C GLU A 629 -34.62 -7.89 -23.21
N GLY A 630 -34.99 -8.51 -22.08
CA GLY A 630 -34.16 -8.54 -20.88
C GLY A 630 -32.86 -9.34 -21.07
N GLY A 631 -32.91 -10.44 -21.81
CA GLY A 631 -31.75 -11.28 -22.15
C GLY A 631 -30.72 -10.55 -23.02
N PHE A 632 -31.15 -9.73 -23.97
CA PHE A 632 -30.27 -8.89 -24.78
C PHE A 632 -29.59 -7.81 -23.94
N VAL A 633 -30.32 -7.11 -23.06
CA VAL A 633 -29.70 -6.11 -22.17
C VAL A 633 -28.65 -6.78 -21.27
N ALA A 634 -28.93 -7.98 -20.77
CA ALA A 634 -27.96 -8.75 -20.00
C ALA A 634 -26.70 -9.11 -20.81
N ALA A 635 -26.87 -9.54 -22.07
CA ALA A 635 -25.74 -9.82 -22.95
C ALA A 635 -24.94 -8.54 -23.28
N GLN A 636 -25.63 -7.41 -23.43
CA GLN A 636 -25.04 -6.10 -23.70
C GLN A 636 -24.18 -5.60 -22.53
N THR A 637 -24.70 -5.69 -21.29
CA THR A 637 -23.93 -5.35 -20.09
C THR A 637 -22.82 -6.35 -19.80
N SER A 638 -23.05 -7.64 -20.08
CA SER A 638 -22.01 -8.68 -20.00
C SER A 638 -20.85 -8.39 -20.94
N TYR A 639 -21.12 -7.97 -22.19
CA TYR A 639 -20.09 -7.55 -23.13
C TYR A 639 -19.30 -6.34 -22.62
N ALA A 640 -19.98 -5.30 -22.13
CA ALA A 640 -19.31 -4.14 -21.54
C ALA A 640 -18.43 -4.52 -20.34
N MET A 641 -18.90 -5.42 -19.47
CA MET A 641 -18.12 -5.93 -18.34
C MET A 641 -16.96 -6.82 -18.75
N SER A 642 -17.12 -7.65 -19.78
CA SER A 642 -16.04 -8.50 -20.31
C SER A 642 -14.85 -7.67 -20.79
N TRP A 643 -15.12 -6.50 -21.37
CA TRP A 643 -14.08 -5.56 -21.79
C TRP A 643 -13.36 -4.89 -20.61
N VAL A 644 -14.12 -4.50 -19.58
CA VAL A 644 -13.54 -3.99 -18.32
C VAL A 644 -12.68 -5.07 -17.65
N GLN A 645 -13.16 -6.31 -17.60
CA GLN A 645 -12.44 -7.45 -17.04
C GLN A 645 -11.17 -7.78 -17.85
N LEU A 646 -11.21 -7.66 -19.18
CA LEU A 646 -10.03 -7.83 -20.01
C LEU A 646 -8.96 -6.77 -19.69
N ARG A 647 -9.35 -5.51 -19.50
CA ARG A 647 -8.42 -4.45 -19.10
C ARG A 647 -7.86 -4.63 -17.69
N HIS A 648 -8.69 -5.12 -16.76
CA HIS A 648 -8.29 -5.50 -15.41
C HIS A 648 -7.27 -6.65 -15.43
N THR A 649 -7.56 -7.75 -16.13
CA THR A 649 -6.64 -8.91 -16.25
C THR A 649 -5.33 -8.57 -16.98
N MET A 650 -5.34 -7.57 -17.86
CA MET A 650 -4.13 -7.01 -18.47
C MET A 650 -3.35 -6.05 -17.54
N GLY A 651 -3.90 -5.67 -16.39
CA GLY A 651 -3.29 -4.72 -15.45
C GLY A 651 -3.21 -3.30 -15.99
N VAL A 652 -4.09 -2.90 -16.91
CA VAL A 652 -4.06 -1.57 -17.57
C VAL A 652 -5.26 -0.69 -17.23
N LEU A 653 -6.13 -1.14 -16.32
CA LEU A 653 -7.31 -0.38 -15.90
C LEU A 653 -6.91 0.97 -15.28
N LEU A 654 -5.85 0.98 -14.48
CA LEU A 654 -5.24 2.18 -13.93
C LEU A 654 -3.83 2.37 -14.47
N ARG A 655 -3.58 3.57 -15.02
CA ARG A 655 -2.24 4.04 -15.33
C ARG A 655 -1.87 5.11 -14.33
N VAL A 656 -1.05 4.75 -13.36
CA VAL A 656 -0.39 5.71 -12.49
C VAL A 656 0.80 6.25 -13.27
N GLU A 657 0.73 7.51 -13.70
CA GLU A 657 1.95 8.21 -14.10
C GLU A 657 2.81 8.36 -12.84
N ASP A 658 3.99 7.73 -12.84
CA ASP A 658 5.01 7.80 -11.79
C ASP A 658 5.61 9.22 -11.61
N SER A 659 4.90 10.28 -12.05
CA SER A 659 5.23 11.65 -11.69
C SER A 659 4.74 11.93 -10.27
N LEU A 660 5.39 11.33 -9.27
CA LEU A 660 5.47 12.00 -7.97
C LEU A 660 6.20 13.31 -8.22
N PRO A 661 5.60 14.50 -7.99
CA PRO A 661 6.39 15.70 -7.89
C PRO A 661 7.28 15.51 -6.66
N VAL A 662 8.56 15.20 -6.91
CA VAL A 662 9.61 15.51 -5.95
C VAL A 662 9.44 17.00 -5.69
N ALA A 663 8.86 17.35 -4.55
CA ALA A 663 8.82 18.73 -4.09
C ALA A 663 10.27 19.16 -4.00
N SER A 664 10.77 19.83 -5.05
CA SER A 664 12.04 20.51 -5.02
C SER A 664 11.86 21.65 -4.03
N THR A 665 12.31 21.44 -2.80
CA THR A 665 12.53 22.51 -1.85
C THR A 665 13.67 23.37 -2.39
N LYS A 666 13.31 24.28 -3.30
CA LYS A 666 14.16 25.38 -3.71
C LYS A 666 13.87 26.55 -2.76
N SER A 667 14.56 26.58 -1.63
CA SER A 667 14.66 27.79 -0.80
C SER A 667 16.07 28.36 -0.96
N ASP A 668 16.23 29.10 -2.05
CA ASP A 668 17.34 30.01 -2.28
C ASP A 668 16.90 31.37 -1.73
N GLN A 669 17.15 31.64 -0.44
CA GLN A 669 17.23 32.97 0.14
C GLN A 669 18.13 32.93 1.39
N GLY A 670 19.37 33.40 1.24
CA GLY A 670 20.02 34.17 2.30
C GLY A 670 19.95 35.67 1.95
N PRO A 671 20.46 36.60 2.80
CA PRO A 671 21.08 36.40 4.11
C PRO A 671 20.54 37.31 5.25
N LEU A 672 20.74 36.85 6.50
CA LEU A 672 21.03 37.61 7.75
C LEU A 672 19.95 38.58 8.32
N PRO A 673 19.97 38.92 9.63
CA PRO A 673 21.04 38.76 10.64
C PRO A 673 20.94 37.56 11.60
#